data_AF-A0A7V5KGZ4-F1
#
_entry.id   AF-A0A7V5KGZ4-F1
#
_cell.length_a   1.000
_cell.length_b   1.000
_cell.length_c   1.000
_cell.angle_alpha   90.00
_cell.angle_beta   90.00
_cell.angle_gamma   90.00
#
_symmetry.space_group_name_H-M   'P 1'
#
loop_
_entity.id
_entity.type
_entity.pdbx_description
1 polymer ?
#
loop_
_entity_poly.entity_id
_entity_poly.type
_entity_poly.pdbx_seq_one_letter_code
_entity_poly.pdbx_strand_id
1 'polypeptide(L)'
;MENGKDSIRSILTFGKSVNRASGENVGQTVSQAVPTVGGRLSFAHIALAFFLLFAVFARFYELGVKPLHHDESLFAYYSYFLARGFGYQYQPILHGPLLENVTALVFLLFGDSDFTMRLPAAVGSLGLFAALLGWRRYLGKNGTLVALALLAVSPSITYYSRFLRNDAPYLAATFWCAYTLLRAFETGEKRYFWYAGLAATIMFCMMESSIFFFAACVGYLGLAVLVDFFPFCSPSNSGDGRRFPGRAVFFAPVSSASDSSRSVKRELLTVTISALLGVGVSLLVSYFYVRVLSDSLPMPGWKRENGEWIPSLTQRVLEVLPLAALLCVPMCIFCGVHWHSPRGRTGTLYYVLRLCWHRRWTLLGVGAMAVIIYITLFTTWFTHTKGPDFFGKEVRWTPLQIYKNTWDYWWDQHQQHRIKGPFHYYLPILLLYELPALLLATYGGIRSLFERGRVRHFVVLLTPHVLLLLYAMVGGFANWDWNELDRKWHVTHPFHLALAVFYVQVLVYFCGVLITRARYVEAFLAFWTVTSLFAYSYAGEKVPWLSIHTAGPAILLASLYTGRWLDKRRLEGSKLAFALVIASLALLWQVRSLALAAWVHPASPAERIVYNHTTPDVVFAVKRIEELAHDSQYGAALPMYVKGEMEWPLYWYLRRYTNWGPNVQDELAETSRPVVLVNWESVADYPELIANYEIMRFKVREWWEPPLLDFTALSDIWRLFTPIESRQDTENGRRLQASLAEWRKLWRYIAYREIWLDPTSPGYSNGANEFAFCVNKKFLSQIRDYLWLTVQPMRRDVPVSQ
;
A
#
# COMPACT_ATOMS: atom_id res chain seq x y z
N MET A 1 16.94 -56.90 16.55
CA MET A 1 16.31 -56.42 17.80
C MET A 1 17.23 -55.36 18.36
N GLU A 2 16.84 -54.15 18.72
CA GLU A 2 15.67 -53.33 18.48
C GLU A 2 16.05 -51.95 19.05
N ASN A 3 15.62 -50.89 18.38
CA ASN A 3 15.19 -49.61 18.95
C ASN A 3 16.13 -48.79 19.86
N GLY A 4 16.39 -47.56 19.39
CA GLY A 4 15.78 -46.41 20.07
C GLY A 4 16.70 -45.27 20.49
N LYS A 5 16.38 -44.08 19.95
CA LYS A 5 16.63 -42.72 20.46
C LYS A 5 18.04 -42.14 20.28
N ASP A 6 18.22 -41.38 19.20
CA ASP A 6 19.12 -40.22 19.17
C ASP A 6 18.35 -38.95 18.78
N SER A 7 18.27 -38.03 19.74
CA SER A 7 17.64 -36.72 19.65
C SER A 7 18.49 -35.75 20.46
N ILE A 8 18.77 -34.59 19.85
CA ILE A 8 19.26 -33.34 20.48
C ILE A 8 20.77 -33.26 20.79
N ARG A 9 21.54 -32.77 19.81
CA ARG A 9 22.52 -31.64 19.91
C ARG A 9 23.53 -31.69 18.77
N SER A 10 23.35 -30.86 17.73
CA SER A 10 24.46 -30.25 16.98
C SER A 10 23.94 -29.22 15.98
N ILE A 11 23.60 -28.03 16.48
CA ILE A 11 23.61 -26.81 15.68
C ILE A 11 24.81 -26.02 16.21
N LEU A 12 25.75 -25.71 15.29
CA LEU A 12 26.92 -24.82 15.41
C LEU A 12 28.27 -25.53 15.19
N THR A 13 28.56 -25.91 13.94
CA THR A 13 29.90 -25.79 13.32
C THR A 13 29.80 -26.10 11.84
N PHE A 14 29.77 -25.07 10.99
CA PHE A 14 30.03 -25.22 9.56
C PHE A 14 31.21 -24.31 9.21
N GLY A 15 32.38 -24.92 9.04
CA GLY A 15 33.61 -24.21 8.70
C GLY A 15 34.70 -25.14 8.17
N LYS A 16 34.80 -25.15 6.84
CA LYS A 16 35.99 -25.45 6.00
C LYS A 16 36.43 -26.91 5.85
N SER A 17 36.26 -27.43 4.63
CA SER A 17 37.26 -28.29 3.99
C SER A 17 37.51 -27.82 2.55
N VAL A 18 38.70 -27.27 2.30
CA VAL A 18 39.26 -27.09 0.95
C VAL A 18 40.48 -28.01 0.88
N ASN A 19 40.53 -28.85 -0.15
CA ASN A 19 41.65 -29.73 -0.40
C ASN A 19 42.84 -28.97 -1.03
N ARG A 20 44.00 -29.34 -0.49
CA ARG A 20 45.41 -29.10 -0.88
C ARG A 20 45.69 -28.66 -2.32
N ALA A 21 46.49 -27.61 -2.42
CA ALA A 21 47.59 -27.51 -3.39
C ALA A 21 48.87 -27.07 -2.65
N SER A 22 49.98 -27.62 -3.12
CA SER A 22 51.31 -27.73 -2.54
C SER A 22 52.17 -26.45 -2.58
N GLY A 23 53.05 -26.33 -1.59
CA GLY A 23 54.43 -25.85 -1.75
C GLY A 23 54.65 -24.35 -1.77
N GLU A 24 55.11 -23.77 -0.66
CA GLU A 24 56.50 -23.32 -0.45
C GLU A 24 56.63 -22.35 0.74
N ASN A 25 57.82 -22.37 1.32
CA ASN A 25 58.24 -21.81 2.60
C ASN A 25 58.19 -20.27 2.67
N VAL A 26 58.02 -19.73 3.90
CA VAL A 26 59.04 -18.99 4.67
C VAL A 26 58.32 -18.20 5.77
N GLY A 27 58.85 -18.28 6.99
CA GLY A 27 58.19 -17.90 8.22
C GLY A 27 58.01 -16.40 8.47
N GLN A 28 56.99 -16.10 9.26
CA GLN A 28 56.97 -15.02 10.24
C GLN A 28 56.07 -15.45 11.41
N THR A 29 56.65 -15.46 12.60
CA THR A 29 56.02 -15.70 13.90
C THR A 29 54.93 -14.66 14.14
N VAL A 30 53.66 -15.07 14.09
CA VAL A 30 52.53 -14.24 14.54
C VAL A 30 52.13 -14.74 15.92
N SER A 31 52.42 -13.94 16.95
CA SER A 31 51.84 -14.14 18.29
C SER A 31 50.32 -14.10 18.16
N GLN A 32 49.65 -15.23 18.42
CA GLN A 32 48.19 -15.27 18.50
C GLN A 32 47.76 -14.56 19.78
N ALA A 33 47.44 -13.27 19.67
CA ALA A 33 46.70 -12.56 20.69
C ALA A 33 45.30 -13.19 20.77
N VAL A 34 44.97 -13.74 21.94
CA VAL A 34 43.61 -14.16 22.31
C VAL A 34 42.70 -12.95 22.14
N PRO A 35 41.62 -13.01 21.34
CA PRO A 35 40.72 -11.88 21.20
C PRO A 35 39.95 -11.71 22.51
N THR A 36 40.34 -10.72 23.30
CA THR A 36 39.57 -10.24 24.44
C THR A 36 38.18 -9.84 23.96
N VAL A 37 37.16 -10.52 24.49
CA VAL A 37 35.73 -10.19 24.33
C VAL A 37 35.45 -8.89 25.07
N GLY A 38 35.85 -7.78 24.45
CA GLY A 38 35.64 -6.42 24.90
C GLY A 38 35.26 -5.55 23.70
N GLY A 39 34.29 -6.00 22.91
CA GLY A 39 33.85 -5.27 21.72
C GLY A 39 33.09 -4.02 22.12
N ARG A 40 33.73 -2.85 22.07
CA ARG A 40 33.05 -1.55 22.16
C ARG A 40 31.89 -1.53 21.16
N LEU A 41 30.67 -1.22 21.61
CA LEU A 41 29.52 -1.04 20.72
C LEU A 41 29.86 0.00 19.65
N SER A 42 29.92 -0.43 18.39
CA SER A 42 30.14 0.51 17.28
C SER A 42 28.91 1.42 17.14
N PHE A 43 29.10 2.67 16.73
CA PHE A 43 28.03 3.63 16.43
C PHE A 43 26.86 3.04 15.60
N ALA A 44 27.13 2.18 14.62
CA ALA A 44 26.10 1.53 13.80
C ALA A 44 25.15 0.62 14.60
N HIS A 45 25.63 -0.05 15.65
CA HIS A 45 24.80 -0.88 16.53
C HIS A 45 23.93 -0.02 17.44
N ILE A 46 24.47 1.12 17.92
CA ILE A 46 23.71 2.10 18.72
C ILE A 46 22.60 2.72 17.87
N ALA A 47 22.91 3.18 16.65
CA ALA A 47 21.93 3.74 15.74
C ALA A 47 20.83 2.74 15.35
N LEU A 48 21.21 1.48 15.08
CA LEU A 48 20.26 0.39 14.83
C LEU A 48 19.31 0.19 16.02
N ALA A 49 19.86 0.07 17.23
CA ALA A 49 19.07 -0.10 18.45
C ALA A 49 18.13 1.09 18.68
N PHE A 50 18.63 2.32 18.51
CA PHE A 50 17.84 3.55 18.64
C PHE A 50 16.64 3.55 17.68
N PHE A 51 16.83 3.32 16.38
CA PHE A 51 15.71 3.36 15.43
C PHE A 51 14.71 2.22 15.64
N LEU A 52 15.14 1.04 16.07
CA LEU A 52 14.23 -0.05 16.42
C LEU A 52 13.43 0.27 17.68
N LEU A 53 14.06 0.80 18.72
CA LEU A 53 13.38 1.22 19.95
C LEU A 53 12.41 2.38 19.67
N PHE A 54 12.83 3.36 18.86
CA PHE A 54 11.96 4.45 18.43
C PHE A 54 10.77 3.92 17.61
N ALA A 55 10.99 2.96 16.70
CA ALA A 55 9.90 2.37 15.93
C ALA A 55 8.87 1.67 16.81
N VAL A 56 9.31 0.96 17.86
CA VAL A 56 8.43 0.35 18.87
C VAL A 56 7.71 1.44 19.66
N PHE A 57 8.43 2.43 20.20
CA PHE A 57 7.82 3.54 20.93
C PHE A 57 6.75 4.23 20.08
N ALA A 58 7.06 4.59 18.85
CA ALA A 58 6.17 5.34 17.97
C ALA A 58 4.88 4.56 17.60
N ARG A 59 4.92 3.23 17.60
CA ARG A 59 3.77 2.36 17.32
C ARG A 59 2.89 2.09 18.53
N PHE A 60 3.45 2.08 19.73
CA PHE A 60 2.73 1.62 20.93
C PHE A 60 2.37 2.75 21.90
N TYR A 61 3.10 3.86 21.90
CA TYR A 61 2.81 5.01 22.76
C TYR A 61 1.41 5.56 22.46
N GLU A 62 0.51 5.60 23.45
CA GLU A 62 -0.88 6.08 23.32
C GLU A 62 -1.70 5.40 22.21
N LEU A 63 -1.46 4.10 21.96
CA LEU A 63 -2.14 3.37 20.88
C LEU A 63 -3.67 3.36 21.00
N GLY A 64 -4.23 3.36 22.22
CA GLY A 64 -5.68 3.33 22.47
C GLY A 64 -6.40 4.69 22.44
N VAL A 65 -5.69 5.82 22.42
CA VAL A 65 -6.30 7.15 22.70
C VAL A 65 -7.12 7.69 21.52
N LYS A 66 -6.73 7.34 20.30
CA LYS A 66 -7.36 7.83 19.08
C LYS A 66 -8.80 7.28 18.94
N PRO A 67 -9.82 8.10 18.65
CA PRO A 67 -11.17 7.60 18.33
C PRO A 67 -11.12 6.56 17.22
N LEU A 68 -11.96 5.52 17.27
CA LEU A 68 -11.99 4.49 16.23
C LEU A 68 -12.45 5.06 14.90
N HIS A 69 -11.78 4.70 13.81
CA HIS A 69 -12.35 4.90 12.47
C HIS A 69 -13.54 3.96 12.25
N HIS A 70 -14.44 4.31 11.32
CA HIS A 70 -15.54 3.45 10.87
C HIS A 70 -15.07 2.01 10.59
N ASP A 71 -14.15 1.83 9.64
CA ASP A 71 -13.61 0.51 9.27
C ASP A 71 -12.93 -0.20 10.45
N GLU A 72 -12.27 0.56 11.32
CA GLU A 72 -11.57 0.01 12.48
C GLU A 72 -12.55 -0.64 13.47
N SER A 73 -13.72 -0.01 13.65
CA SER A 73 -14.77 -0.52 14.52
C SER A 73 -15.44 -1.78 13.98
N LEU A 74 -15.53 -1.93 12.66
CA LEU A 74 -16.00 -3.17 12.02
C LEU A 74 -15.05 -4.33 12.33
N PHE A 75 -13.75 -4.17 12.05
CA PHE A 75 -12.74 -5.19 12.37
C PHE A 75 -12.74 -5.56 13.86
N ALA A 76 -12.82 -4.56 14.74
CA ALA A 76 -12.82 -4.79 16.18
C ALA A 76 -14.09 -5.55 16.63
N TYR A 77 -15.26 -5.12 16.15
CA TYR A 77 -16.54 -5.72 16.53
C TYR A 77 -16.68 -7.17 16.08
N TYR A 78 -16.39 -7.49 14.80
CA TYR A 78 -16.48 -8.87 14.31
C TYR A 78 -15.42 -9.78 14.92
N SER A 79 -14.22 -9.27 15.19
CA SER A 79 -13.20 -10.01 15.94
C SER A 79 -13.64 -10.31 17.37
N TYR A 80 -14.37 -9.41 18.02
CA TYR A 80 -14.96 -9.64 19.34
C TYR A 80 -16.04 -10.72 19.30
N PHE A 81 -16.92 -10.71 18.30
CA PHE A 81 -17.92 -11.77 18.09
C PHE A 81 -17.27 -13.14 17.89
N LEU A 82 -16.24 -13.20 17.05
CA LEU A 82 -15.46 -14.42 16.83
C LEU A 82 -14.79 -14.90 18.13
N ALA A 83 -14.17 -14.00 18.90
CA ALA A 83 -13.50 -14.33 20.16
C ALA A 83 -14.48 -14.83 21.25
N ARG A 84 -15.72 -14.33 21.26
CA ARG A 84 -16.77 -14.74 22.21
C ARG A 84 -17.51 -16.02 21.79
N GLY A 85 -17.28 -16.52 20.58
CA GLY A 85 -17.92 -17.74 20.08
C GLY A 85 -19.36 -17.53 19.60
N PHE A 86 -19.77 -16.30 19.29
CA PHE A 86 -21.10 -16.01 18.72
C PHE A 86 -21.24 -16.42 17.24
N GLY A 87 -20.17 -16.93 16.64
CA GLY A 87 -20.07 -17.23 15.22
C GLY A 87 -19.65 -16.02 14.41
N TYR A 88 -18.94 -16.27 13.30
CA TYR A 88 -18.59 -15.25 12.32
C TYR A 88 -18.55 -15.89 10.93
N GLN A 89 -19.37 -15.36 10.04
CA GLN A 89 -19.34 -15.71 8.64
C GLN A 89 -18.57 -14.62 7.89
N TYR A 90 -17.57 -15.05 7.11
CA TYR A 90 -16.74 -14.15 6.31
C TYR A 90 -17.57 -13.16 5.49
N GLN A 91 -17.20 -11.87 5.58
CA GLN A 91 -17.84 -10.80 4.81
C GLN A 91 -16.82 -10.12 3.87
N PRO A 92 -17.09 -10.05 2.54
CA PRO A 92 -16.19 -9.41 1.58
C PRO A 92 -15.84 -7.95 1.89
N ILE A 93 -16.72 -7.23 2.59
CA ILE A 93 -16.50 -5.83 3.03
C ILE A 93 -15.29 -5.67 3.98
N LEU A 94 -14.87 -6.74 4.65
CA LEU A 94 -13.78 -6.72 5.64
C LEU A 94 -12.43 -7.17 5.06
N HIS A 95 -12.30 -7.17 3.73
CA HIS A 95 -11.13 -7.69 3.00
C HIS A 95 -10.81 -9.12 3.43
N GLY A 96 -9.54 -9.52 3.50
CA GLY A 96 -9.17 -10.86 3.92
C GLY A 96 -9.25 -11.07 5.45
N PRO A 97 -9.63 -12.29 5.90
CA PRO A 97 -9.98 -12.57 7.30
C PRO A 97 -8.77 -12.74 8.23
N LEU A 98 -7.53 -12.62 7.74
CA LEU A 98 -6.34 -12.89 8.56
C LEU A 98 -6.27 -11.94 9.76
N LEU A 99 -6.46 -10.63 9.54
CA LEU A 99 -6.36 -9.64 10.62
C LEU A 99 -7.45 -9.84 11.66
N GLU A 100 -8.66 -10.20 11.25
CA GLU A 100 -9.77 -10.50 12.15
C GLU A 100 -9.47 -11.71 13.05
N ASN A 101 -9.00 -12.81 12.46
CA ASN A 101 -8.64 -14.01 13.20
C ASN A 101 -7.51 -13.75 14.21
N VAL A 102 -6.49 -12.98 13.81
CA VAL A 102 -5.40 -12.59 14.72
C VAL A 102 -5.91 -11.66 15.83
N THR A 103 -6.82 -10.75 15.52
CA THR A 103 -7.42 -9.84 16.51
C THR A 103 -8.29 -10.60 17.50
N ALA A 104 -9.10 -11.56 17.03
CA ALA A 104 -9.89 -12.43 17.90
C ALA A 104 -9.00 -13.25 18.85
N LEU A 105 -7.86 -13.75 18.37
CA LEU A 105 -6.87 -14.42 19.21
C LEU A 105 -6.29 -13.46 20.27
N VAL A 106 -5.98 -12.22 19.90
CA VAL A 106 -5.51 -11.20 20.86
C VAL A 106 -6.56 -10.89 21.92
N PHE A 107 -7.83 -10.78 21.55
CA PHE A 107 -8.91 -10.60 22.53
C PHE A 107 -9.06 -11.78 23.48
N LEU A 108 -8.89 -13.01 23.00
CA LEU A 108 -8.92 -14.21 23.83
C LEU A 108 -7.76 -14.25 24.83
N LEU A 109 -6.58 -13.74 24.46
CA LEU A 109 -5.37 -13.77 25.31
C LEU A 109 -5.27 -12.57 26.27
N PHE A 110 -5.71 -11.38 25.85
CA PHE A 110 -5.43 -10.12 26.55
C PHE A 110 -6.69 -9.29 26.86
N GLY A 111 -7.87 -9.72 26.43
CA GLY A 111 -9.14 -9.00 26.59
C GLY A 111 -9.42 -7.97 25.49
N ASP A 112 -10.67 -7.52 25.41
CA ASP A 112 -11.16 -6.54 24.43
C ASP A 112 -11.06 -5.09 24.97
N SER A 113 -10.14 -4.31 24.40
CA SER A 113 -9.92 -2.89 24.74
C SER A 113 -9.45 -2.13 23.50
N ASP A 114 -9.55 -0.80 23.53
CA ASP A 114 -9.11 0.06 22.42
C ASP A 114 -7.60 -0.04 22.16
N PHE A 115 -6.82 -0.40 23.19
CA PHE A 115 -5.40 -0.71 23.04
C PHE A 115 -5.19 -2.08 22.39
N THR A 116 -5.82 -3.13 22.93
CA THR A 116 -5.59 -4.52 22.48
C THR A 116 -6.10 -4.74 21.05
N MET A 117 -7.17 -4.07 20.63
CA MET A 117 -7.68 -4.19 19.26
C MET A 117 -6.67 -3.73 18.20
N ARG A 118 -5.80 -2.76 18.52
CA ARG A 118 -4.79 -2.22 17.58
C ARG A 118 -3.47 -2.98 17.62
N LEU A 119 -3.25 -3.84 18.61
CA LEU A 119 -2.01 -4.62 18.76
C LEU A 119 -1.66 -5.47 17.53
N PRO A 120 -2.59 -6.21 16.90
CA PRO A 120 -2.30 -7.00 15.69
C PRO A 120 -1.66 -6.16 14.57
N ALA A 121 -2.22 -4.98 14.30
CA ALA A 121 -1.71 -4.10 13.26
C ALA A 121 -0.36 -3.48 13.64
N ALA A 122 -0.21 -3.00 14.88
CA ALA A 122 1.02 -2.42 15.39
C ALA A 122 2.18 -3.43 15.38
N VAL A 123 1.96 -4.63 15.92
CA VAL A 123 2.93 -5.75 15.94
C VAL A 123 3.21 -6.23 14.52
N GLY A 124 2.19 -6.42 13.70
CA GLY A 124 2.33 -6.82 12.30
C GLY A 124 3.19 -5.85 11.49
N SER A 125 3.07 -4.55 11.76
CA SER A 125 3.91 -3.52 11.14
C SER A 125 5.39 -3.59 11.57
N LEU A 126 5.71 -4.09 12.78
CA LEU A 126 7.10 -4.31 13.20
C LEU A 126 7.79 -5.37 12.33
N GLY A 127 7.01 -6.25 11.69
CA GLY A 127 7.49 -7.17 10.66
C GLY A 127 8.22 -6.47 9.51
N LEU A 128 7.93 -5.19 9.22
CA LEU A 128 8.65 -4.39 8.23
C LEU A 128 10.14 -4.31 8.54
N PHE A 129 10.50 -4.10 9.82
CA PHE A 129 11.89 -3.98 10.25
C PHE A 129 12.60 -5.33 10.15
N ALA A 130 11.93 -6.42 10.53
CA ALA A 130 12.47 -7.76 10.36
C ALA A 130 12.71 -8.11 8.88
N ALA A 131 11.75 -7.82 8.01
CA ALA A 131 11.87 -8.01 6.56
C ALA A 131 13.01 -7.14 5.98
N LEU A 132 13.11 -5.89 6.42
CA LEU A 132 14.15 -4.94 6.02
C LEU A 132 15.56 -5.42 6.35
N LEU A 133 15.77 -6.13 7.47
CA LEU A 133 17.08 -6.71 7.78
C LEU A 133 17.52 -7.73 6.72
N GLY A 134 16.57 -8.44 6.08
CA GLY A 134 16.85 -9.29 4.92
C GLY A 134 17.40 -8.49 3.72
N TRP A 135 16.85 -7.30 3.48
CA TRP A 135 17.28 -6.39 2.42
C TRP A 135 18.70 -5.84 2.59
N ARG A 136 19.35 -6.03 3.75
CA ARG A 136 20.75 -5.64 3.99
C ARG A 136 21.72 -6.13 2.93
N ARG A 137 21.45 -7.30 2.35
CA ARG A 137 22.22 -7.85 1.23
C ARG A 137 22.26 -6.92 0.02
N TYR A 138 21.14 -6.27 -0.29
CA TYR A 138 21.00 -5.41 -1.47
C TYR A 138 21.32 -3.94 -1.16
N LEU A 139 20.96 -3.48 0.04
CA LEU A 139 21.14 -2.10 0.48
C LEU A 139 22.57 -1.79 0.97
N GLY A 140 23.32 -2.81 1.41
CA GLY A 140 24.59 -2.61 2.11
C GLY A 140 24.41 -2.09 3.53
N LYS A 141 25.51 -1.95 4.28
CA LYS A 141 25.47 -1.54 5.70
C LYS A 141 24.85 -0.15 5.88
N ASN A 142 25.34 0.82 5.11
CA ASN A 142 24.88 2.21 5.21
C ASN A 142 23.44 2.36 4.69
N GLY A 143 23.10 1.68 3.59
CA GLY A 143 21.73 1.69 3.07
C GLY A 143 20.72 1.08 4.05
N THR A 144 21.07 0.01 4.77
CA THR A 144 20.19 -0.54 5.82
C THR A 144 19.94 0.44 6.95
N LEU A 145 20.96 1.16 7.41
CA LEU A 145 20.78 2.18 8.47
C LEU A 145 19.88 3.32 8.00
N VAL A 146 20.05 3.78 6.76
CA VAL A 146 19.17 4.80 6.16
C VAL A 146 17.73 4.28 6.05
N ALA A 147 17.54 3.05 5.61
CA ALA A 147 16.20 2.45 5.50
C ALA A 147 15.53 2.32 6.86
N LEU A 148 16.27 1.92 7.90
CA LEU A 148 15.76 1.84 9.26
C LEU A 148 15.35 3.21 9.78
N ALA A 149 16.17 4.24 9.55
CA ALA A 149 15.86 5.61 9.93
C ALA A 149 14.58 6.09 9.24
N LEU A 150 14.54 6.07 7.91
CA LEU A 150 13.39 6.53 7.11
C LEU A 150 12.10 5.78 7.47
N LEU A 151 12.16 4.46 7.66
CA LEU A 151 11.00 3.64 8.03
C LEU A 151 10.54 3.91 9.46
N ALA A 152 11.47 4.11 10.40
CA ALA A 152 11.16 4.39 11.80
C ALA A 152 10.47 5.74 11.99
N VAL A 153 10.87 6.75 11.20
CA VAL A 153 10.29 8.11 11.28
C VAL A 153 9.23 8.41 10.21
N SER A 154 8.86 7.44 9.36
CA SER A 154 7.83 7.64 8.32
C SER A 154 6.47 7.96 8.95
N PRO A 155 5.89 9.15 8.70
CA PRO A 155 4.59 9.57 9.23
C PRO A 155 3.47 8.71 8.67
N SER A 156 3.44 8.46 7.35
CA SER A 156 2.35 7.71 6.72
C SER A 156 2.32 6.27 7.23
N ILE A 157 3.46 5.58 7.23
CA ILE A 157 3.56 4.18 7.67
C ILE A 157 3.28 4.08 9.17
N THR A 158 3.80 4.99 9.99
CA THR A 158 3.58 4.94 11.44
C THR A 158 2.12 5.28 11.79
N TYR A 159 1.53 6.27 11.13
CA TYR A 159 0.13 6.62 11.33
C TYR A 159 -0.78 5.42 11.07
N TYR A 160 -0.69 4.76 9.91
CA TYR A 160 -1.54 3.61 9.59
C TYR A 160 -1.16 2.32 10.30
N SER A 161 0.05 2.22 10.87
CA SER A 161 0.39 1.10 11.76
C SER A 161 -0.31 1.15 13.13
N ARG A 162 -0.90 2.29 13.47
CA ARG A 162 -1.62 2.53 14.73
C ARG A 162 -3.15 2.39 14.56
N PHE A 163 -3.59 1.83 13.45
CA PHE A 163 -4.99 1.52 13.16
C PHE A 163 -5.16 0.01 13.03
N LEU A 164 -6.28 -0.54 13.51
CA LEU A 164 -6.69 -1.89 13.17
C LEU A 164 -7.13 -1.95 11.69
N ARG A 165 -6.14 -2.01 10.80
CA ARG A 165 -6.29 -2.18 9.35
C ARG A 165 -5.19 -3.06 8.77
N ASN A 166 -5.46 -3.65 7.62
CA ASN A 166 -4.56 -4.57 6.94
C ASN A 166 -3.31 -3.90 6.35
N ASP A 167 -3.34 -2.59 6.06
CA ASP A 167 -2.36 -1.92 5.19
C ASP A 167 -0.91 -2.07 5.67
N ALA A 168 -0.63 -1.79 6.95
CA ALA A 168 0.74 -1.80 7.49
C ALA A 168 1.35 -3.21 7.63
N PRO A 169 0.66 -4.23 8.20
CA PRO A 169 1.15 -5.60 8.16
C PRO A 169 1.21 -6.16 6.73
N TYR A 170 0.31 -5.75 5.84
CA TYR A 170 0.37 -6.14 4.44
C TYR A 170 1.63 -5.59 3.78
N LEU A 171 2.02 -4.33 4.07
CA LEU A 171 3.31 -3.78 3.60
C LEU A 171 4.49 -4.63 4.12
N ALA A 172 4.46 -5.10 5.37
CA ALA A 172 5.47 -6.02 5.91
C ALA A 172 5.56 -7.31 5.08
N ALA A 173 4.41 -7.90 4.76
CA ALA A 173 4.33 -9.09 3.92
C ALA A 173 4.85 -8.81 2.49
N THR A 174 4.56 -7.64 1.90
CA THR A 174 5.11 -7.27 0.58
C THR A 174 6.63 -7.12 0.60
N PHE A 175 7.22 -6.53 1.65
CA PHE A 175 8.68 -6.41 1.80
C PHE A 175 9.33 -7.78 1.91
N TRP A 176 8.72 -8.69 2.67
CA TRP A 176 9.18 -10.06 2.83
C TRP A 176 9.05 -10.85 1.52
N CYS A 177 7.91 -10.74 0.85
CA CYS A 177 7.63 -11.39 -0.44
C CYS A 177 8.61 -10.91 -1.51
N ALA A 178 8.77 -9.60 -1.69
CA ALA A 178 9.71 -9.01 -2.65
C ALA A 178 11.16 -9.48 -2.40
N TYR A 179 11.62 -9.45 -1.15
CA TYR A 179 12.96 -9.96 -0.81
C TYR A 179 13.12 -11.44 -1.15
N THR A 180 12.16 -12.27 -0.74
CA THR A 180 12.24 -13.72 -0.91
C THR A 180 12.05 -14.16 -2.36
N LEU A 181 11.22 -13.46 -3.15
CA LEU A 181 11.12 -13.65 -4.60
C LEU A 181 12.45 -13.34 -5.28
N LEU A 182 13.07 -12.19 -4.99
CA LEU A 182 14.41 -11.86 -5.50
C LEU A 182 15.43 -12.93 -5.11
N ARG A 183 15.41 -13.41 -3.86
CA ARG A 183 16.30 -14.50 -3.40
C ARG A 183 15.99 -15.85 -4.03
N ALA A 184 14.74 -16.15 -4.34
CA ALA A 184 14.33 -17.37 -5.03
C ALA A 184 14.90 -17.39 -6.45
N PHE A 185 14.79 -16.27 -7.17
CA PHE A 185 15.38 -16.12 -8.51
C PHE A 185 16.90 -15.89 -8.50
N GLU A 186 17.49 -15.47 -7.39
CA GLU A 186 18.95 -15.33 -7.27
C GLU A 186 19.62 -16.67 -6.94
N THR A 187 19.05 -17.46 -6.05
CA THR A 187 19.72 -18.64 -5.50
C THR A 187 19.16 -19.95 -6.05
N GLY A 188 17.92 -19.92 -6.54
CA GLY A 188 17.15 -21.10 -6.88
C GLY A 188 16.92 -22.06 -5.71
N GLU A 189 17.15 -21.66 -4.45
CA GLU A 189 16.99 -22.55 -3.30
C GLU A 189 15.51 -22.72 -2.91
N LYS A 190 15.11 -23.96 -2.58
CA LYS A 190 13.72 -24.33 -2.26
C LYS A 190 13.12 -23.49 -1.12
N ARG A 191 13.91 -23.12 -0.11
CA ARG A 191 13.44 -22.36 1.06
C ARG A 191 12.86 -20.99 0.69
N TYR A 192 13.41 -20.31 -0.31
CA TYR A 192 12.93 -18.99 -0.69
C TYR A 192 11.61 -19.05 -1.46
N PHE A 193 11.35 -20.13 -2.20
CA PHE A 193 10.03 -20.38 -2.78
C PHE A 193 8.97 -20.63 -1.70
N TRP A 194 9.33 -21.35 -0.63
CA TRP A 194 8.44 -21.52 0.53
C TRP A 194 8.16 -20.21 1.24
N TYR A 195 9.19 -19.39 1.50
CA TYR A 195 8.99 -18.09 2.14
C TYR A 195 8.18 -17.11 1.28
N ALA A 196 8.46 -17.05 -0.03
CA ALA A 196 7.69 -16.23 -0.96
C ALA A 196 6.24 -16.70 -1.07
N GLY A 197 6.03 -18.02 -1.11
CA GLY A 197 4.72 -18.65 -1.11
C GLY A 197 3.90 -18.31 0.12
N LEU A 198 4.49 -18.47 1.32
CA LEU A 198 3.84 -18.12 2.57
C LEU A 198 3.53 -16.62 2.66
N ALA A 199 4.47 -15.75 2.27
CA ALA A 199 4.24 -14.31 2.22
C ALA A 199 3.10 -13.95 1.25
N ALA A 200 3.06 -14.59 0.07
CA ALA A 200 1.97 -14.44 -0.88
C ALA A 200 0.62 -14.90 -0.30
N THR A 201 0.56 -16.06 0.36
CA THR A 201 -0.66 -16.55 1.02
C THR A 201 -1.15 -15.57 2.07
N ILE A 202 -0.26 -15.05 2.92
CA ILE A 202 -0.59 -14.03 3.92
C ILE A 202 -1.19 -12.80 3.21
N MET A 203 -0.55 -12.30 2.16
CA MET A 203 -1.05 -11.15 1.39
C MET A 203 -2.46 -11.38 0.83
N PHE A 204 -2.72 -12.53 0.21
CA PHE A 204 -4.05 -12.90 -0.31
C PHE A 204 -5.09 -13.11 0.80
N CYS A 205 -4.67 -13.49 2.01
CA CYS A 205 -5.56 -13.58 3.18
C CYS A 205 -5.76 -12.25 3.91
N MET A 206 -5.11 -11.17 3.45
CA MET A 206 -5.25 -9.82 4.01
C MET A 206 -6.01 -8.89 3.08
N MET A 207 -5.59 -8.77 1.81
CA MET A 207 -6.15 -7.79 0.88
C MET A 207 -6.06 -8.23 -0.58
N GLU A 208 -7.09 -7.87 -1.34
CA GLU A 208 -7.22 -8.04 -2.79
C GLU A 208 -6.17 -7.20 -3.54
N SER A 209 -5.70 -6.11 -2.93
CA SER A 209 -4.60 -5.25 -3.45
C SER A 209 -3.27 -6.00 -3.66
N SER A 210 -3.15 -7.24 -3.17
CA SER A 210 -2.08 -8.19 -3.51
C SER A 210 -1.83 -8.31 -5.01
N ILE A 211 -2.86 -8.18 -5.83
CA ILE A 211 -2.75 -8.25 -7.29
C ILE A 211 -1.85 -7.14 -7.84
N PHE A 212 -1.92 -5.91 -7.32
CA PHE A 212 -1.07 -4.82 -7.84
C PHE A 212 0.42 -5.11 -7.64
N PHE A 213 0.79 -5.71 -6.52
CA PHE A 213 2.17 -6.11 -6.26
C PHE A 213 2.62 -7.22 -7.23
N PHE A 214 1.81 -8.27 -7.42
CA PHE A 214 2.16 -9.35 -8.34
C PHE A 214 2.14 -8.90 -9.81
N ALA A 215 1.22 -8.01 -10.19
CA ALA A 215 1.20 -7.37 -11.49
C ALA A 215 2.46 -6.53 -11.73
N ALA A 216 2.95 -5.79 -10.72
CA ALA A 216 4.23 -5.10 -10.80
C ALA A 216 5.41 -6.07 -10.96
N CYS A 217 5.42 -7.20 -10.25
CA CYS A 217 6.45 -8.24 -10.41
C CYS A 217 6.45 -8.86 -11.82
N VAL A 218 5.26 -9.20 -12.35
CA VAL A 218 5.09 -9.76 -13.69
C VAL A 218 5.44 -8.74 -14.76
N GLY A 219 5.00 -7.48 -14.60
CA GLY A 219 5.34 -6.38 -15.51
C GLY A 219 6.84 -6.11 -15.56
N TYR A 220 7.51 -6.12 -14.40
CA TYR A 220 8.96 -6.00 -14.31
C TYR A 220 9.68 -7.18 -15.00
N LEU A 221 9.20 -8.41 -14.79
CA LEU A 221 9.73 -9.59 -15.47
C LEU A 221 9.53 -9.48 -17.00
N GLY A 222 8.35 -9.04 -17.43
CA GLY A 222 8.04 -8.77 -18.83
C GLY A 222 9.00 -7.76 -19.44
N LEU A 223 9.29 -6.65 -18.75
CA LEU A 223 10.28 -5.68 -19.18
C LEU A 223 11.69 -6.28 -19.27
N ALA A 224 12.11 -7.06 -18.26
CA ALA A 224 13.42 -7.71 -18.28
C ALA A 224 13.56 -8.68 -19.46
N VAL A 225 12.50 -9.41 -19.77
CA VAL A 225 12.39 -10.28 -20.94
C VAL A 225 12.42 -9.47 -22.23
N LEU A 226 11.71 -8.33 -22.32
CA LEU A 226 11.76 -7.43 -23.47
C LEU A 226 13.16 -6.89 -23.74
N VAL A 227 13.89 -6.48 -22.69
CA VAL A 227 15.27 -5.98 -22.81
C VAL A 227 16.22 -7.04 -23.36
N ASP A 228 15.99 -8.32 -23.06
CA ASP A 228 16.78 -9.43 -23.60
C ASP A 228 16.70 -9.57 -25.13
N PHE A 229 15.65 -9.05 -25.76
CA PHE A 229 15.48 -9.10 -27.22
C PHE A 229 16.19 -8.00 -27.99
N PHE A 230 16.74 -6.97 -27.33
CA PHE A 230 17.44 -5.88 -28.01
C PHE A 230 18.95 -6.17 -28.12
N PRO A 231 19.49 -6.48 -29.32
CA PRO A 231 20.88 -6.95 -29.51
C PRO A 231 21.96 -5.92 -29.18
N PHE A 232 21.63 -4.63 -29.14
CA PHE A 232 22.56 -3.53 -28.77
C PHE A 232 22.73 -3.37 -27.25
N CYS A 233 22.00 -4.15 -26.45
CA CYS A 233 22.04 -4.17 -25.00
C CYS A 233 22.94 -5.29 -24.47
N SER A 234 24.13 -5.43 -25.05
CA SER A 234 25.18 -6.28 -24.49
C SER A 234 25.75 -5.57 -23.25
N PRO A 235 25.81 -6.22 -22.07
CA PRO A 235 26.63 -5.71 -20.99
C PRO A 235 28.05 -5.61 -21.55
N SER A 236 28.54 -4.38 -21.68
CA SER A 236 29.93 -4.11 -22.02
C SER A 236 30.83 -5.06 -21.22
N ASN A 237 31.81 -5.68 -21.90
CA ASN A 237 32.94 -6.42 -21.32
C ASN A 237 33.83 -5.53 -20.41
N SER A 238 33.26 -4.57 -19.69
CA SER A 238 33.96 -3.89 -18.60
C SER A 238 34.23 -4.92 -17.52
N GLY A 239 35.49 -5.31 -17.36
CA GLY A 239 36.00 -6.31 -16.41
C GLY A 239 35.76 -6.02 -14.93
N ASP A 240 34.77 -5.22 -14.57
CA ASP A 240 34.29 -5.05 -13.20
C ASP A 240 33.10 -5.98 -12.99
N GLY A 241 33.43 -7.25 -12.73
CA GLY A 241 32.50 -8.36 -12.48
C GLY A 241 31.68 -8.21 -11.21
N ARG A 242 30.82 -7.19 -11.13
CA ARG A 242 29.70 -7.16 -10.18
C ARG A 242 28.57 -8.02 -10.72
N ARG A 243 28.85 -9.33 -10.63
CA ARG A 243 27.90 -10.42 -10.46
C ARG A 243 26.73 -9.94 -9.61
N PHE A 244 25.52 -10.40 -9.93
CA PHE A 244 24.42 -10.47 -8.96
C PHE A 244 25.02 -10.80 -7.58
N PRO A 245 24.75 -10.05 -6.49
CA PRO A 245 25.32 -10.42 -5.21
C PRO A 245 24.68 -11.74 -4.84
N GLY A 246 25.38 -12.86 -5.07
CA GLY A 246 24.86 -14.23 -4.94
C GLY A 246 25.31 -15.13 -6.05
N ARG A 247 25.72 -16.35 -5.71
CA ARG A 247 26.21 -17.38 -6.64
C ARG A 247 25.09 -17.94 -7.55
N ALA A 248 24.27 -17.08 -8.18
CA ALA A 248 23.65 -17.46 -9.45
C ALA A 248 24.72 -17.30 -10.52
N VAL A 249 25.08 -18.42 -11.13
CA VAL A 249 25.81 -18.47 -12.39
C VAL A 249 24.93 -17.82 -13.46
N PHE A 250 24.89 -16.50 -13.51
CA PHE A 250 24.59 -15.77 -14.72
C PHE A 250 25.93 -15.52 -15.40
N PHE A 251 26.05 -16.07 -16.61
CA PHE A 251 27.15 -15.88 -17.55
C PHE A 251 28.44 -16.66 -17.24
N ALA A 252 28.48 -17.89 -17.74
CA ALA A 252 29.70 -18.44 -18.35
C ALA A 252 29.28 -19.11 -19.67
N PRO A 253 29.75 -18.62 -20.83
CA PRO A 253 29.57 -19.35 -22.08
C PRO A 253 30.41 -20.63 -21.99
N VAL A 254 29.77 -21.80 -22.10
CA VAL A 254 30.48 -22.97 -22.61
C VAL A 254 30.37 -22.87 -24.13
N SER A 255 31.33 -22.19 -24.74
CA SER A 255 31.52 -22.24 -26.19
C SER A 255 32.07 -23.62 -26.56
N SER A 256 31.22 -24.63 -26.72
CA SER A 256 31.60 -25.79 -27.54
C SER A 256 31.22 -25.45 -28.98
N ALA A 257 32.20 -24.97 -29.73
CA ALA A 257 32.09 -24.54 -31.13
C ALA A 257 31.86 -25.69 -32.13
N SER A 258 31.05 -26.70 -31.83
CA SER A 258 30.98 -27.94 -32.63
C SER A 258 29.58 -28.42 -33.02
N ASP A 259 28.52 -27.64 -32.85
CA ASP A 259 27.13 -28.15 -33.04
C ASP A 259 26.32 -27.41 -34.13
N SER A 260 26.99 -26.85 -35.14
CA SER A 260 26.39 -26.04 -36.22
C SER A 260 25.60 -26.84 -37.27
N SER A 261 25.37 -28.14 -37.08
CA SER A 261 24.70 -29.01 -38.06
C SER A 261 23.38 -29.63 -37.56
N ARG A 262 22.88 -29.26 -36.36
CA ARG A 262 21.62 -29.81 -35.82
C ARG A 262 20.35 -29.14 -36.40
N SER A 263 20.13 -29.42 -37.69
CA SER A 263 18.89 -29.57 -38.48
C SER A 263 17.67 -28.67 -38.18
N VAL A 264 17.36 -27.82 -39.15
CA VAL A 264 16.07 -27.14 -39.42
C VAL A 264 14.83 -28.01 -39.14
N LYS A 265 14.88 -29.34 -39.29
CA LYS A 265 13.76 -30.24 -38.98
C LYS A 265 13.39 -30.29 -37.50
N ARG A 266 14.37 -30.17 -36.59
CA ARG A 266 14.11 -30.07 -35.13
C ARG A 266 13.55 -28.70 -34.75
N GLU A 267 13.99 -27.64 -35.43
CA GLU A 267 13.44 -26.29 -35.25
C GLU A 267 11.97 -26.26 -35.69
N LEU A 268 11.68 -26.77 -36.88
CA LEU A 268 10.31 -26.87 -37.38
C LEU A 268 9.42 -27.69 -36.42
N LEU A 269 9.89 -28.85 -35.95
CA LEU A 269 9.17 -29.68 -34.98
C LEU A 269 8.92 -28.96 -33.64
N THR A 270 9.90 -28.20 -33.14
CA THR A 270 9.77 -27.44 -31.89
C THR A 270 8.80 -26.29 -32.05
N VAL A 271 8.83 -25.59 -33.18
CA VAL A 271 7.88 -24.52 -33.53
C VAL A 271 6.47 -25.08 -33.64
N THR A 272 6.28 -26.22 -34.33
CA THR A 272 4.98 -26.88 -34.47
C THR A 272 4.43 -27.35 -33.12
N ILE A 273 5.24 -28.01 -32.28
CA ILE A 273 4.83 -28.45 -30.95
C ILE A 273 4.47 -27.25 -30.06
N SER A 274 5.24 -26.16 -30.15
CA SER A 274 4.98 -24.95 -29.36
C SER A 274 3.73 -24.20 -29.85
N ALA A 275 3.46 -24.19 -31.15
CA ALA A 275 2.23 -23.65 -31.71
C ALA A 275 1.01 -24.46 -31.25
N LEU A 276 1.09 -25.80 -31.29
CA LEU A 276 0.01 -26.69 -30.82
C LEU A 276 -0.25 -26.54 -29.31
N LEU A 277 0.81 -26.46 -28.50
CA LEU A 277 0.70 -26.15 -27.07
C LEU A 277 0.10 -24.77 -26.83
N GLY A 278 0.50 -23.76 -27.60
CA GLY A 278 -0.07 -22.41 -27.53
C GLY A 278 -1.56 -22.42 -27.78
N VAL A 279 -2.02 -23.10 -28.84
CA VAL A 279 -3.45 -23.25 -29.15
C VAL A 279 -4.19 -24.00 -28.05
N GLY A 280 -3.62 -25.09 -27.52
CA GLY A 280 -4.20 -25.85 -26.41
C GLY A 280 -4.33 -25.02 -25.13
N VAL A 281 -3.31 -24.22 -24.80
CA VAL A 281 -3.34 -23.30 -23.65
C VAL A 281 -4.37 -22.19 -23.89
N SER A 282 -4.45 -21.60 -25.09
CA SER A 282 -5.45 -20.59 -25.41
C SER A 282 -6.88 -21.12 -25.29
N LEU A 283 -7.15 -22.35 -25.75
CA LEU A 283 -8.44 -23.00 -25.55
C LEU A 283 -8.76 -23.18 -24.06
N LEU A 284 -7.78 -23.61 -23.27
CA LEU A 284 -7.95 -23.86 -21.84
C LEU A 284 -8.15 -22.56 -21.05
N VAL A 285 -7.40 -21.50 -21.39
CA VAL A 285 -7.55 -20.16 -20.82
C VAL A 285 -8.89 -19.55 -21.21
N SER A 286 -9.33 -19.71 -22.46
CA SER A 286 -10.64 -19.21 -22.91
C SER A 286 -11.78 -19.93 -22.21
N TYR A 287 -11.69 -21.26 -22.11
CA TYR A 287 -12.66 -22.06 -21.36
C TYR A 287 -12.70 -21.65 -19.90
N PHE A 288 -11.53 -21.51 -19.26
CA PHE A 288 -11.43 -21.09 -17.86
C PHE A 288 -11.99 -19.68 -17.65
N TYR A 289 -11.63 -18.72 -18.50
CA TYR A 289 -12.16 -17.36 -18.45
C TYR A 289 -13.68 -17.39 -18.54
N VAL A 290 -14.24 -18.07 -19.54
CA VAL A 290 -15.69 -18.11 -19.72
C VAL A 290 -16.39 -18.81 -18.57
N ARG A 291 -15.84 -19.91 -18.05
CA ARG A 291 -16.48 -20.67 -16.97
C ARG A 291 -16.33 -20.06 -15.59
N VAL A 292 -15.25 -19.33 -15.34
CA VAL A 292 -14.88 -18.90 -13.98
C VAL A 292 -14.88 -17.39 -13.85
N LEU A 293 -14.36 -16.67 -14.85
CA LEU A 293 -14.12 -15.24 -14.77
C LEU A 293 -15.20 -14.39 -15.44
N SER A 294 -15.90 -14.91 -16.45
CA SER A 294 -16.82 -14.10 -17.26
C SER A 294 -18.10 -13.65 -16.56
N ASP A 295 -18.47 -14.33 -15.47
CA ASP A 295 -19.53 -13.84 -14.59
C ASP A 295 -19.12 -12.52 -13.90
N SER A 296 -17.82 -12.26 -13.77
CA SER A 296 -17.23 -11.11 -13.07
C SER A 296 -16.73 -10.04 -14.05
N LEU A 297 -16.31 -10.47 -15.24
CA LEU A 297 -15.79 -9.62 -16.32
C LEU A 297 -16.47 -10.00 -17.66
N PRO A 298 -17.77 -9.72 -17.83
CA PRO A 298 -18.44 -10.01 -19.08
C PRO A 298 -17.87 -9.14 -20.21
N MET A 299 -17.69 -9.71 -21.40
CA MET A 299 -17.34 -8.91 -22.57
C MET A 299 -18.52 -8.01 -22.96
N PRO A 300 -18.27 -6.86 -23.62
CA PRO A 300 -19.33 -6.00 -24.11
C PRO A 300 -20.34 -6.78 -24.96
N GLY A 301 -21.62 -6.72 -24.59
CA GLY A 301 -22.70 -7.46 -25.24
C GLY A 301 -23.07 -8.80 -24.59
N TRP A 302 -22.31 -9.27 -23.58
CA TRP A 302 -22.68 -10.46 -22.81
C TRP A 302 -23.67 -10.06 -21.71
N LYS A 303 -24.81 -10.75 -21.67
CA LYS A 303 -25.88 -10.51 -20.69
C LYS A 303 -26.48 -11.83 -20.20
N ARG A 304 -27.08 -11.79 -19.00
CA ARG A 304 -27.91 -12.90 -18.50
C ARG A 304 -29.38 -12.57 -18.73
N GLU A 305 -30.09 -13.48 -19.38
CA GLU A 305 -31.55 -13.46 -19.48
C GLU A 305 -32.08 -14.78 -18.92
N ASN A 306 -33.02 -14.72 -17.96
CA ASN A 306 -33.63 -15.88 -17.31
C ASN A 306 -32.64 -16.91 -16.73
N GLY A 307 -31.48 -16.44 -16.24
CA GLY A 307 -30.44 -17.29 -15.65
C GLY A 307 -29.49 -17.92 -16.67
N GLU A 308 -29.74 -17.76 -17.97
CA GLU A 308 -28.87 -18.22 -19.05
C GLU A 308 -28.05 -17.08 -19.64
N TRP A 309 -26.84 -17.40 -20.07
CA TRP A 309 -25.94 -16.44 -20.70
C TRP A 309 -26.25 -16.32 -22.19
N ILE A 310 -26.37 -15.06 -22.65
CA ILE A 310 -26.41 -14.70 -24.05
C ILE A 310 -25.14 -13.88 -24.33
N PRO A 311 -24.23 -14.36 -25.19
CA PRO A 311 -24.31 -15.59 -25.99
C PRO A 311 -23.98 -16.88 -25.20
N SER A 312 -24.25 -18.03 -25.81
CA SER A 312 -24.06 -19.37 -25.20
C SER A 312 -22.60 -19.63 -24.79
N LEU A 313 -22.36 -20.60 -23.88
CA LEU A 313 -20.99 -20.93 -23.41
C LEU A 313 -20.00 -21.11 -24.57
N THR A 314 -20.38 -21.84 -25.60
CA THR A 314 -19.53 -22.15 -26.76
C THR A 314 -19.18 -20.88 -27.54
N GLN A 315 -20.17 -20.01 -27.79
CA GLN A 315 -19.94 -18.72 -28.45
C GLN A 315 -19.05 -17.81 -27.61
N ARG A 316 -19.27 -17.75 -26.31
CA ARG A 316 -18.42 -17.00 -25.38
C ARG A 316 -16.97 -17.48 -25.40
N VAL A 317 -16.74 -18.80 -25.45
CA VAL A 317 -15.38 -19.35 -25.59
C VAL A 317 -14.77 -18.94 -26.92
N LEU A 318 -15.55 -18.99 -28.01
CA LEU A 318 -15.10 -18.59 -29.34
C LEU A 318 -14.81 -17.09 -29.47
N GLU A 319 -15.54 -16.24 -28.75
CA GLU A 319 -15.30 -14.78 -28.74
C GLU A 319 -14.05 -14.41 -27.94
N VAL A 320 -13.73 -15.16 -26.88
CA VAL A 320 -12.52 -14.97 -26.06
C VAL A 320 -11.30 -15.63 -26.70
N LEU A 321 -11.50 -16.71 -27.47
CA LEU A 321 -10.41 -17.50 -28.05
C LEU A 321 -9.43 -16.68 -28.88
N PRO A 322 -9.84 -15.74 -29.75
CA PRO A 322 -8.92 -14.86 -30.48
C PRO A 322 -8.02 -14.05 -29.54
N LEU A 323 -8.55 -13.53 -28.43
CA LEU A 323 -7.80 -12.76 -27.44
C LEU A 323 -6.81 -13.65 -26.68
N ALA A 324 -7.23 -14.83 -26.23
CA ALA A 324 -6.35 -15.80 -25.58
C ALA A 324 -5.30 -16.37 -26.57
N ALA A 325 -5.65 -16.51 -27.84
CA ALA A 325 -4.74 -16.90 -28.92
C ALA A 325 -3.70 -15.82 -29.19
N LEU A 326 -4.11 -14.55 -29.32
CA LEU A 326 -3.22 -13.40 -29.47
C LEU A 326 -2.22 -13.27 -28.32
N LEU A 327 -2.58 -13.69 -27.11
CA LEU A 327 -1.69 -13.65 -25.95
C LEU A 327 -0.76 -14.87 -25.86
N CYS A 328 -1.30 -16.10 -25.97
CA CYS A 328 -0.53 -17.31 -25.67
C CYS A 328 0.14 -17.92 -26.90
N VAL A 329 -0.46 -17.85 -28.09
CA VAL A 329 0.10 -18.49 -29.30
C VAL A 329 1.38 -17.79 -29.75
N PRO A 330 1.44 -16.45 -29.92
CA PRO A 330 2.69 -15.76 -30.20
C PRO A 330 3.72 -16.02 -29.12
N MET A 331 3.35 -16.02 -27.84
CA MET A 331 4.29 -16.24 -26.75
C MET A 331 4.85 -17.67 -26.75
N CYS A 332 4.03 -18.70 -27.02
CA CYS A 332 4.47 -20.08 -27.12
C CYS A 332 5.31 -20.33 -28.38
N ILE A 333 4.86 -19.84 -29.55
CA ILE A 333 5.65 -19.88 -30.80
C ILE A 333 6.99 -19.18 -30.58
N PHE A 334 6.98 -17.99 -29.99
CA PHE A 334 8.18 -17.21 -29.69
C PHE A 334 9.11 -17.91 -28.68
N CYS A 335 8.57 -18.50 -27.60
CA CYS A 335 9.35 -19.33 -26.68
C CYS A 335 9.95 -20.56 -27.37
N GLY A 336 9.22 -21.18 -28.28
CA GLY A 336 9.65 -22.34 -29.06
C GLY A 336 10.73 -22.00 -30.08
N VAL A 337 10.54 -20.91 -30.85
CA VAL A 337 11.48 -20.39 -31.86
C VAL A 337 12.78 -19.91 -31.20
N HIS A 338 12.68 -19.21 -30.06
CA HIS A 338 13.85 -18.62 -29.39
C HIS A 338 14.49 -19.50 -28.32
N TRP A 339 14.08 -20.76 -28.19
CA TRP A 339 14.69 -21.70 -27.25
C TRP A 339 16.21 -21.88 -27.50
N HIS A 340 16.73 -21.60 -28.71
CA HIS A 340 18.14 -21.83 -29.07
C HIS A 340 18.94 -20.70 -29.78
N SER A 341 18.43 -19.48 -29.98
CA SER A 341 19.20 -18.35 -30.57
C SER A 341 19.29 -17.13 -29.64
N PRO A 342 20.29 -16.24 -29.77
CA PRO A 342 21.45 -16.09 -28.89
C PRO A 342 21.17 -15.41 -27.53
N ARG A 343 20.08 -15.79 -26.86
CA ARG A 343 20.02 -16.00 -25.40
C ARG A 343 19.13 -17.20 -25.04
N GLY A 344 18.67 -18.03 -25.99
CA GLY A 344 17.70 -19.10 -25.75
C GLY A 344 18.04 -20.15 -24.69
N ARG A 345 19.33 -20.38 -24.40
CA ARG A 345 19.80 -21.21 -23.27
C ARG A 345 20.23 -20.38 -22.05
N THR A 346 20.19 -19.05 -22.12
CA THR A 346 20.86 -18.08 -21.22
C THR A 346 20.06 -16.79 -20.91
N GLY A 347 18.81 -16.65 -21.35
CA GLY A 347 17.97 -15.46 -21.21
C GLY A 347 17.03 -15.51 -20.00
N THR A 348 16.49 -14.37 -19.61
CA THR A 348 15.67 -14.20 -18.38
C THR A 348 14.46 -15.13 -18.38
N LEU A 349 13.73 -15.21 -19.50
CA LEU A 349 12.54 -16.06 -19.62
C LEU A 349 12.88 -17.56 -19.50
N TYR A 350 13.92 -18.00 -20.22
CA TYR A 350 14.41 -19.38 -20.15
C TYR A 350 14.83 -19.75 -18.73
N TYR A 351 15.57 -18.86 -18.05
CA TYR A 351 16.00 -19.05 -16.67
C TYR A 351 14.80 -19.25 -15.72
N VAL A 352 13.81 -18.37 -15.79
CA VAL A 352 12.60 -18.45 -14.95
C VAL A 352 11.86 -19.76 -15.21
N LEU A 353 11.62 -20.12 -16.46
CA LEU A 353 10.93 -21.37 -16.81
C LEU A 353 11.70 -22.62 -16.36
N ARG A 354 13.01 -22.66 -16.58
CA ARG A 354 13.89 -23.76 -16.13
C ARG A 354 13.88 -23.89 -14.62
N LEU A 355 13.93 -22.76 -13.91
CA LEU A 355 13.92 -22.74 -12.45
C LEU A 355 12.57 -23.24 -11.92
N CYS A 356 11.46 -22.74 -12.46
CA CYS A 356 10.11 -23.20 -12.13
C CYS A 356 9.95 -24.70 -12.39
N TRP A 357 10.43 -25.21 -13.52
CA TRP A 357 10.40 -26.64 -13.83
C TRP A 357 11.21 -27.48 -12.85
N HIS A 358 12.43 -27.04 -12.51
CA HIS A 358 13.30 -27.73 -11.56
C HIS A 358 12.76 -27.67 -10.12
N ARG A 359 11.95 -26.66 -9.80
CA ARG A 359 11.32 -26.47 -8.49
C ARG A 359 9.82 -26.79 -8.46
N ARG A 360 9.28 -27.43 -9.49
CA ARG A 360 7.84 -27.72 -9.64
C ARG A 360 7.20 -28.37 -8.42
N TRP A 361 7.87 -29.33 -7.78
CA TRP A 361 7.34 -29.99 -6.58
C TRP A 361 7.29 -29.05 -5.36
N THR A 362 8.25 -28.14 -5.24
CA THR A 362 8.22 -27.10 -4.23
C THR A 362 7.10 -26.10 -4.51
N LEU A 363 6.92 -25.69 -5.78
CA LEU A 363 5.83 -24.79 -6.18
C LEU A 363 4.45 -25.42 -5.95
N LEU A 364 4.28 -26.70 -6.29
CA LEU A 364 3.04 -27.44 -6.02
C LEU A 364 2.77 -27.58 -4.52
N GLY A 365 3.78 -27.89 -3.72
CA GLY A 365 3.65 -27.95 -2.26
C GLY A 365 3.28 -26.60 -1.64
N VAL A 366 3.91 -25.52 -2.12
CA VAL A 366 3.56 -24.14 -1.75
C VAL A 366 2.11 -23.84 -2.10
N GLY A 367 1.68 -24.16 -3.33
CA GLY A 367 0.30 -23.94 -3.76
C GLY A 367 -0.71 -24.71 -2.93
N ALA A 368 -0.42 -25.98 -2.61
CA ALA A 368 -1.29 -26.79 -1.75
C ALA A 368 -1.42 -26.20 -0.34
N MET A 369 -0.30 -25.81 0.28
CA MET A 369 -0.30 -25.16 1.60
C MET A 369 -1.06 -23.83 1.57
N ALA A 370 -0.87 -23.04 0.51
CA ALA A 370 -1.57 -21.77 0.32
C ALA A 370 -3.10 -21.98 0.29
N VAL A 371 -3.57 -22.96 -0.48
CA VAL A 371 -4.99 -23.29 -0.57
C VAL A 371 -5.55 -23.77 0.77
N ILE A 372 -4.80 -24.58 1.53
CA ILE A 372 -5.22 -25.07 2.85
C ILE A 372 -5.41 -23.89 3.81
N ILE A 373 -4.41 -23.01 3.94
CA ILE A 373 -4.48 -21.84 4.82
C ILE A 373 -5.63 -20.91 4.39
N TYR A 374 -5.71 -20.63 3.09
CA TYR A 374 -6.73 -19.74 2.52
C TYR A 374 -8.15 -20.26 2.81
N ILE A 375 -8.47 -21.51 2.46
CA ILE A 375 -9.79 -22.08 2.76
C ILE A 375 -10.06 -22.05 4.25
N THR A 376 -9.09 -22.46 5.08
CA THR A 376 -9.28 -22.55 6.53
C THR A 376 -9.69 -21.19 7.10
N LEU A 377 -9.01 -20.11 6.74
CA LEU A 377 -9.31 -18.78 7.28
C LEU A 377 -10.62 -18.20 6.74
N PHE A 378 -10.87 -18.31 5.43
CA PHE A 378 -12.09 -17.74 4.81
C PHE A 378 -13.37 -18.52 5.09
N THR A 379 -13.27 -19.78 5.50
CA THR A 379 -14.43 -20.57 5.95
C THR A 379 -14.61 -20.53 7.47
N THR A 380 -13.89 -19.64 8.16
CA THR A 380 -13.84 -19.54 9.62
C THR A 380 -13.60 -20.90 10.27
N TRP A 381 -12.52 -21.57 9.84
CA TRP A 381 -12.14 -22.93 10.29
C TRP A 381 -13.16 -24.01 9.89
N PHE A 382 -13.65 -23.96 8.64
CA PHE A 382 -14.61 -24.90 8.06
C PHE A 382 -16.00 -24.91 8.71
N THR A 383 -16.33 -23.94 9.58
CA THR A 383 -17.68 -23.78 10.13
C THR A 383 -18.67 -23.28 9.07
N HIS A 384 -18.19 -22.49 8.10
CA HIS A 384 -18.98 -21.97 6.99
C HIS A 384 -18.41 -22.43 5.64
N THR A 385 -18.88 -23.59 5.14
CA THR A 385 -18.49 -24.12 3.82
C THR A 385 -19.45 -23.74 2.68
N LYS A 386 -20.57 -23.09 3.03
CA LYS A 386 -21.54 -22.47 2.14
C LYS A 386 -21.88 -21.08 2.66
N GLY A 387 -22.21 -20.17 1.75
CA GLY A 387 -22.65 -18.83 2.09
C GLY A 387 -23.11 -18.08 0.84
N PRO A 388 -23.66 -16.88 0.99
CA PRO A 388 -24.05 -16.07 -0.14
C PRO A 388 -22.82 -15.71 -1.00
N ASP A 389 -23.01 -15.65 -2.32
CA ASP A 389 -22.14 -14.92 -3.21
C ASP A 389 -22.39 -13.40 -3.09
N PHE A 390 -21.64 -12.60 -3.85
CA PHE A 390 -21.80 -11.15 -3.86
C PHE A 390 -23.23 -10.70 -4.20
N PHE A 391 -24.00 -11.51 -4.95
CA PHE A 391 -25.38 -11.22 -5.34
C PHE A 391 -26.42 -11.81 -4.37
N GLY A 392 -25.98 -12.38 -3.23
CA GLY A 392 -26.86 -12.95 -2.21
C GLY A 392 -27.30 -14.39 -2.48
N LYS A 393 -26.81 -15.04 -3.53
CA LYS A 393 -27.17 -16.43 -3.85
C LYS A 393 -26.30 -17.40 -3.05
N GLU A 394 -26.92 -18.37 -2.38
CA GLU A 394 -26.18 -19.38 -1.62
C GLU A 394 -25.34 -20.28 -2.55
N VAL A 395 -24.03 -20.30 -2.32
CA VAL A 395 -23.05 -21.07 -3.09
C VAL A 395 -22.08 -21.81 -2.18
N ARG A 396 -21.46 -22.87 -2.69
CA ARG A 396 -20.37 -23.56 -1.99
C ARG A 396 -19.09 -22.74 -2.08
N TRP A 397 -18.47 -22.48 -0.94
CA TRP A 397 -17.24 -21.70 -0.85
C TRP A 397 -16.02 -22.57 -1.19
N THR A 398 -15.67 -22.59 -2.47
CA THR A 398 -14.38 -23.09 -2.97
C THR A 398 -13.35 -21.94 -2.98
N PRO A 399 -12.03 -22.20 -3.05
CA PRO A 399 -11.02 -21.14 -3.15
C PRO A 399 -11.32 -20.11 -4.24
N LEU A 400 -11.71 -20.59 -5.41
CA LEU A 400 -12.03 -19.73 -6.56
C LEU A 400 -13.30 -18.92 -6.31
N GLN A 401 -14.34 -19.53 -5.72
CA GLN A 401 -15.58 -18.82 -5.41
C GLN A 401 -15.38 -17.76 -4.32
N ILE A 402 -14.61 -18.07 -3.28
CA ILE A 402 -14.27 -17.10 -2.22
C ILE A 402 -13.55 -15.91 -2.84
N TYR A 403 -12.50 -16.18 -3.62
CA TYR A 403 -11.75 -15.12 -4.29
C TYR A 403 -12.62 -14.31 -5.27
N LYS A 404 -13.54 -14.97 -5.97
CA LYS A 404 -14.53 -14.29 -6.82
C LYS A 404 -15.40 -13.33 -6.00
N ASN A 405 -15.94 -13.77 -4.86
CA ASN A 405 -16.77 -12.91 -4.01
C ASN A 405 -16.00 -11.67 -3.53
N THR A 406 -14.73 -11.83 -3.14
CA THR A 406 -13.89 -10.69 -2.74
C THR A 406 -13.58 -9.76 -3.91
N TRP A 407 -13.32 -10.33 -5.09
CA TRP A 407 -13.03 -9.57 -6.30
C TRP A 407 -14.24 -8.79 -6.80
N ASP A 408 -15.42 -9.41 -6.82
CA ASP A 408 -16.66 -8.78 -7.26
C ASP A 408 -16.98 -7.57 -6.38
N TYR A 409 -16.87 -7.73 -5.05
CA TYR A 409 -17.01 -6.63 -4.11
C TYR A 409 -15.99 -5.51 -4.40
N TRP A 410 -14.71 -5.85 -4.44
CA TRP A 410 -13.63 -4.88 -4.66
C TRP A 410 -13.74 -4.14 -5.99
N TRP A 411 -14.12 -4.85 -7.06
CA TRP A 411 -14.33 -4.26 -8.39
C TRP A 411 -15.55 -3.33 -8.41
N ASP A 412 -16.66 -3.71 -7.76
CA ASP A 412 -17.84 -2.86 -7.61
C ASP A 412 -17.52 -1.55 -6.88
N GLN A 413 -16.71 -1.61 -5.81
CA GLN A 413 -16.25 -0.40 -5.10
C GLN A 413 -15.51 0.57 -6.03
N HIS A 414 -14.68 0.03 -6.94
CA HIS A 414 -13.96 0.84 -7.91
C HIS A 414 -14.81 1.40 -9.04
N GLN A 415 -16.01 0.87 -9.31
CA GLN A 415 -16.96 1.45 -10.28
C GLN A 415 -17.71 2.67 -9.72
N GLN A 416 -17.94 2.71 -8.40
CA GLN A 416 -18.71 3.78 -7.76
C GLN A 416 -17.94 5.11 -7.62
N HIS A 417 -16.62 5.13 -7.88
CA HIS A 417 -15.76 6.31 -7.79
C HIS A 417 -15.94 7.09 -6.47
N ARG A 418 -16.07 6.38 -5.34
CA ARG A 418 -16.45 6.94 -4.03
C ARG A 418 -15.59 8.11 -3.56
N ILE A 419 -14.32 8.12 -3.96
CA ILE A 419 -13.40 9.25 -3.74
C ILE A 419 -12.84 9.67 -5.08
N LYS A 420 -13.58 10.54 -5.77
CA LYS A 420 -13.09 11.17 -6.99
C LYS A 420 -11.89 12.05 -6.63
N GLY A 421 -10.79 11.84 -7.34
CA GLY A 421 -9.59 12.64 -7.19
C GLY A 421 -8.77 12.60 -8.46
N PRO A 422 -7.87 13.56 -8.70
CA PRO A 422 -7.05 13.53 -9.89
C PRO A 422 -6.11 12.32 -9.87
N PHE A 423 -5.58 11.97 -11.04
CA PHE A 423 -4.59 10.90 -11.20
C PHE A 423 -3.27 11.10 -10.41
N HIS A 424 -3.04 12.29 -9.86
CA HIS A 424 -1.89 12.58 -9.01
C HIS A 424 -2.26 12.67 -7.53
N TYR A 425 -3.40 12.13 -7.11
CA TYR A 425 -3.94 12.20 -5.74
C TYR A 425 -2.90 11.93 -4.63
N TYR A 426 -2.07 10.89 -4.78
CA TYR A 426 -1.08 10.54 -3.77
C TYR A 426 0.19 11.39 -3.80
N LEU A 427 0.48 12.13 -4.87
CA LEU A 427 1.71 12.94 -4.95
C LEU A 427 1.76 14.02 -3.86
N PRO A 428 0.73 14.86 -3.64
CA PRO A 428 0.71 15.81 -2.54
C PRO A 428 0.83 15.15 -1.15
N ILE A 429 0.19 13.99 -0.94
CA ILE A 429 0.27 13.24 0.32
C ILE A 429 1.71 12.78 0.55
N LEU A 430 2.31 12.12 -0.43
CA LEU A 430 3.69 11.66 -0.36
C LEU A 430 4.66 12.84 -0.18
N LEU A 431 4.46 13.97 -0.85
CA LEU A 431 5.28 15.17 -0.68
C LEU A 431 5.15 15.80 0.71
N LEU A 432 3.99 15.68 1.36
CA LEU A 432 3.79 16.22 2.70
C LEU A 432 4.41 15.32 3.78
N TYR A 433 4.25 14.00 3.64
CA TYR A 433 4.60 13.04 4.69
C TYR A 433 5.92 12.30 4.44
N GLU A 434 6.38 12.13 3.19
CA GLU A 434 7.53 11.29 2.83
C GLU A 434 8.61 12.06 2.04
N LEU A 435 8.64 13.40 2.16
CA LEU A 435 9.51 14.29 1.38
C LEU A 435 10.98 13.86 1.32
N PRO A 436 11.68 13.58 2.45
CA PRO A 436 13.07 13.16 2.42
C PRO A 436 13.29 11.88 1.60
N ALA A 437 12.42 10.88 1.74
CA ALA A 437 12.52 9.63 1.00
C ALA A 437 12.34 9.87 -0.51
N LEU A 438 11.34 10.68 -0.90
CA LEU A 438 11.10 11.01 -2.31
C LEU A 438 12.24 11.81 -2.93
N LEU A 439 12.78 12.81 -2.23
CA LEU A 439 13.90 13.60 -2.72
C LEU A 439 15.14 12.72 -2.92
N LEU A 440 15.45 11.84 -1.97
CA LEU A 440 16.57 10.91 -2.07
C LEU A 440 16.37 9.89 -3.21
N ALA A 441 15.17 9.34 -3.36
CA ALA A 441 14.84 8.41 -4.45
C ALA A 441 14.94 9.09 -5.83
N THR A 442 14.40 10.30 -5.95
CA THR A 442 14.36 11.07 -7.21
C THR A 442 15.76 11.54 -7.60
N TYR A 443 16.48 12.17 -6.67
CA TYR A 443 17.86 12.61 -6.90
C TYR A 443 18.78 11.42 -7.23
N GLY A 444 18.64 10.32 -6.48
CA GLY A 444 19.37 9.09 -6.72
C GLY A 444 19.08 8.48 -8.09
N GLY A 445 17.81 8.47 -8.51
CA GLY A 445 17.38 8.01 -9.83
C GLY A 445 17.91 8.86 -10.97
N ILE A 446 17.79 10.19 -10.88
CA ILE A 446 18.38 11.13 -11.85
C ILE A 446 19.88 10.88 -11.97
N ARG A 447 20.60 10.90 -10.84
CA ARG A 447 22.04 10.65 -10.86
C ARG A 447 22.38 9.28 -11.47
N SER A 448 21.64 8.25 -11.10
CA SER A 448 21.81 6.89 -11.62
C SER A 448 21.67 6.85 -13.14
N LEU A 449 20.63 7.48 -13.70
CA LEU A 449 20.41 7.53 -15.14
C LEU A 449 21.54 8.29 -15.85
N PHE A 450 21.83 9.51 -15.39
CA PHE A 450 22.75 10.46 -16.01
C PHE A 450 24.24 10.20 -15.71
N GLU A 451 24.59 9.06 -15.09
CA GLU A 451 25.98 8.63 -14.90
C GLU A 451 26.75 8.47 -16.24
N ARG A 452 26.09 7.96 -17.29
CA ARG A 452 26.66 7.76 -18.64
C ARG A 452 25.66 8.22 -19.71
N GLY A 453 26.13 8.79 -20.82
CA GLY A 453 25.26 9.13 -21.97
C GLY A 453 24.24 10.24 -21.69
N ARG A 454 24.62 11.27 -20.93
CA ARG A 454 23.72 12.33 -20.42
C ARG A 454 22.84 12.95 -21.48
N VAL A 455 23.42 13.35 -22.62
CA VAL A 455 22.70 14.00 -23.72
C VAL A 455 21.62 13.08 -24.29
N ARG A 456 21.94 11.80 -24.52
CA ARG A 456 20.98 10.82 -25.03
C ARG A 456 19.79 10.64 -24.09
N HIS A 457 20.04 10.46 -22.79
CA HIS A 457 18.98 10.31 -21.81
C HIS A 457 18.11 11.57 -21.70
N PHE A 458 18.75 12.74 -21.72
CA PHE A 458 18.05 14.03 -21.69
C PHE A 458 17.11 14.17 -22.89
N VAL A 459 17.62 13.96 -24.11
CA VAL A 459 16.83 14.06 -25.34
C VAL A 459 15.66 13.08 -25.32
N VAL A 460 15.89 11.80 -25.03
CA VAL A 460 14.81 10.79 -25.04
C VAL A 460 13.70 11.10 -24.02
N LEU A 461 14.05 11.59 -22.83
CA LEU A 461 13.06 11.95 -21.81
C LEU A 461 12.33 13.25 -22.15
N LEU A 462 13.04 14.25 -22.68
CA LEU A 462 12.48 15.58 -22.95
C LEU A 462 11.61 15.60 -24.22
N THR A 463 11.99 14.88 -25.27
CA THR A 463 11.34 14.96 -26.59
C THR A 463 9.82 14.76 -26.53
N PRO A 464 9.27 13.70 -25.90
CA PRO A 464 7.82 13.51 -25.84
C PRO A 464 7.08 14.65 -25.12
N HIS A 465 7.68 15.25 -24.10
CA HIS A 465 7.10 16.36 -23.36
C HIS A 465 7.10 17.66 -24.17
N VAL A 466 8.19 17.93 -24.90
CA VAL A 466 8.26 19.09 -25.82
C VAL A 466 7.25 18.92 -26.95
N LEU A 467 7.12 17.73 -27.54
CA LEU A 467 6.13 17.46 -28.57
C LEU A 467 4.69 17.66 -28.05
N LEU A 468 4.39 17.18 -26.85
CA LEU A 468 3.09 17.38 -26.22
C LEU A 468 2.80 18.86 -25.93
N LEU A 469 3.81 19.61 -25.48
CA LEU A 469 3.70 21.05 -25.25
C LEU A 469 3.46 21.82 -26.56
N LEU A 470 4.22 21.50 -27.63
CA LEU A 470 4.05 22.11 -28.94
C LEU A 470 2.65 21.80 -29.52
N TYR A 471 2.18 20.55 -29.37
CA TYR A 471 0.83 20.17 -29.75
C TYR A 471 -0.23 20.99 -28.98
N ALA A 472 -0.02 21.21 -27.68
CA ALA A 472 -0.89 22.07 -26.87
C ALA A 472 -0.91 23.52 -27.38
N MET A 473 0.27 24.09 -27.69
CA MET A 473 0.43 25.48 -28.14
C MET A 473 -0.26 25.75 -29.49
N VAL A 474 -0.30 24.76 -30.39
CA VAL A 474 -0.99 24.88 -31.69
C VAL A 474 -2.50 24.59 -31.56
N GLY A 475 -3.03 24.48 -30.33
CA GLY A 475 -4.45 24.24 -30.09
C GLY A 475 -4.88 22.80 -30.37
N GLY A 476 -3.95 21.84 -30.38
CA GLY A 476 -4.24 20.43 -30.68
C GLY A 476 -5.29 19.79 -29.75
N PHE A 477 -5.43 20.32 -28.53
CA PHE A 477 -6.42 19.85 -27.56
C PHE A 477 -7.78 20.56 -27.62
N ALA A 478 -7.98 21.55 -28.50
CA ALA A 478 -9.18 22.39 -28.50
C ALA A 478 -10.49 21.60 -28.71
N ASN A 479 -10.44 20.50 -29.46
CA ASN A 479 -11.60 19.68 -29.79
C ASN A 479 -11.73 18.41 -28.91
N TRP A 480 -10.93 18.30 -27.84
CA TRP A 480 -10.98 17.13 -26.97
C TRP A 480 -12.14 17.25 -25.97
N ASP A 481 -12.96 16.20 -25.86
CA ASP A 481 -13.97 16.09 -24.81
C ASP A 481 -13.33 15.62 -23.50
N TRP A 482 -12.95 16.59 -22.67
CA TRP A 482 -12.36 16.33 -21.36
C TRP A 482 -13.32 15.63 -20.38
N ASN A 483 -14.64 15.80 -20.54
CA ASN A 483 -15.62 15.14 -19.67
C ASN A 483 -15.69 13.65 -20.00
N GLU A 484 -15.67 13.29 -21.28
CA GLU A 484 -15.61 11.89 -21.70
C GLU A 484 -14.29 11.23 -21.25
N LEU A 485 -13.17 11.94 -21.40
CA LEU A 485 -11.85 11.48 -20.97
C LEU A 485 -11.73 11.33 -19.44
N ASP A 486 -12.31 12.23 -18.66
CA ASP A 486 -12.39 12.09 -17.21
C ASP A 486 -13.22 10.86 -16.82
N ARG A 487 -14.39 10.69 -17.43
CA ARG A 487 -15.29 9.56 -17.13
C ARG A 487 -14.67 8.19 -17.44
N LYS A 488 -13.92 8.07 -18.56
CA LYS A 488 -13.33 6.79 -19.00
C LYS A 488 -11.92 6.56 -18.48
N TRP A 489 -11.11 7.60 -18.35
CA TRP A 489 -9.66 7.49 -18.14
C TRP A 489 -9.12 8.38 -17.01
N HIS A 490 -9.97 9.16 -16.33
CA HIS A 490 -9.58 10.12 -15.28
C HIS A 490 -8.58 11.20 -15.76
N VAL A 491 -8.69 11.56 -17.02
CA VAL A 491 -7.85 12.59 -17.66
C VAL A 491 -8.65 13.88 -17.79
N THR A 492 -8.43 14.83 -16.87
CA THR A 492 -9.14 16.11 -16.83
C THR A 492 -8.38 17.27 -17.49
N HIS A 493 -7.07 17.13 -17.72
CA HIS A 493 -6.21 18.21 -18.21
C HIS A 493 -5.05 17.65 -19.06
N PRO A 494 -4.52 18.38 -20.07
CA PRO A 494 -3.35 17.95 -20.86
C PRO A 494 -2.14 17.54 -20.03
N PHE A 495 -1.95 18.15 -18.86
CA PHE A 495 -0.89 17.79 -17.92
C PHE A 495 -0.95 16.31 -17.48
N HIS A 496 -2.14 15.70 -17.39
CA HIS A 496 -2.26 14.28 -17.07
C HIS A 496 -1.66 13.38 -18.15
N LEU A 497 -1.72 13.80 -19.43
CA LEU A 497 -1.06 13.09 -20.53
C LEU A 497 0.47 13.18 -20.38
N ALA A 498 0.99 14.35 -20.03
CA ALA A 498 2.42 14.53 -19.75
C ALA A 498 2.88 13.60 -18.62
N LEU A 499 2.11 13.52 -17.54
CA LEU A 499 2.41 12.66 -16.41
C LEU A 499 2.32 11.16 -16.76
N ALA A 500 1.33 10.76 -17.56
CA ALA A 500 1.21 9.38 -18.06
C ALA A 500 2.40 9.00 -18.94
N VAL A 501 2.81 9.88 -19.86
CA VAL A 501 4.03 9.72 -20.67
C VAL A 501 5.26 9.59 -19.78
N PHE A 502 5.39 10.45 -18.77
CA PHE A 502 6.49 10.38 -17.81
C PHE A 502 6.54 9.02 -17.10
N TYR A 503 5.41 8.50 -16.62
CA TYR A 503 5.39 7.18 -15.98
C TYR A 503 5.78 6.05 -16.92
N VAL A 504 5.29 6.06 -18.16
CA VAL A 504 5.70 5.08 -19.19
C VAL A 504 7.19 5.18 -19.47
N GLN A 505 7.75 6.39 -19.55
CA GLN A 505 9.20 6.57 -19.70
C GLN A 505 9.98 6.01 -18.50
N VAL A 506 9.52 6.20 -17.27
CA VAL A 506 10.21 5.63 -16.11
C VAL A 506 10.10 4.09 -16.11
N LEU A 507 8.93 3.54 -16.39
CA LEU A 507 8.69 2.09 -16.41
C LEU A 507 9.44 1.39 -17.54
N VAL A 508 9.45 1.94 -18.75
CA VAL A 508 10.05 1.26 -19.92
C VAL A 508 11.50 1.71 -20.11
N TYR A 509 11.74 3.02 -20.23
CA TYR A 509 13.05 3.54 -20.60
C TYR A 509 14.03 3.56 -19.43
N PHE A 510 13.67 4.17 -18.30
CA PHE A 510 14.58 4.24 -17.14
C PHE A 510 14.89 2.85 -16.59
N CYS A 511 13.86 2.03 -16.30
CA CYS A 511 14.08 0.67 -15.82
C CYS A 511 14.79 -0.20 -16.86
N GLY A 512 14.46 -0.05 -18.16
CA GLY A 512 15.18 -0.72 -19.24
C GLY A 512 16.67 -0.40 -19.25
N VAL A 513 17.05 0.87 -19.14
CA VAL A 513 18.46 1.31 -19.03
C VAL A 513 19.14 0.73 -17.79
N LEU A 514 18.45 0.64 -16.66
CA LEU A 514 19.00 0.00 -15.46
C LEU A 514 19.25 -1.50 -15.66
N ILE A 515 18.34 -2.20 -16.35
CA ILE A 515 18.48 -3.61 -16.69
C ILE A 515 19.67 -3.84 -17.62
N THR A 516 19.86 -3.00 -18.66
CA THR A 516 21.03 -3.11 -19.56
C THR A 516 22.36 -2.86 -18.83
N ARG A 517 22.32 -2.12 -17.72
CA ARG A 517 23.45 -1.89 -16.81
C ARG A 517 23.59 -2.96 -15.72
N ALA A 518 22.84 -4.07 -15.82
CA ALA A 518 22.78 -5.15 -14.84
C ALA A 518 22.36 -4.71 -13.42
N ARG A 519 21.61 -3.60 -13.29
CA ARG A 519 21.11 -3.05 -12.02
C ARG A 519 19.68 -3.53 -11.73
N TYR A 520 19.45 -4.84 -11.78
CA TYR A 520 18.13 -5.46 -11.67
C TYR A 520 17.35 -5.09 -10.39
N VAL A 521 17.99 -5.14 -9.21
CA VAL A 521 17.28 -4.81 -7.96
C VAL A 521 16.83 -3.36 -7.91
N GLU A 522 17.61 -2.46 -8.48
CA GLU A 522 17.24 -1.05 -8.58
C GLU A 522 16.14 -0.82 -9.60
N ALA A 523 16.22 -1.48 -10.74
CA ALA A 523 15.15 -1.47 -11.74
C ALA A 523 13.85 -2.01 -11.15
N PHE A 524 13.90 -3.09 -10.37
CA PHE A 524 12.75 -3.65 -9.68
C PHE A 524 12.15 -2.67 -8.66
N LEU A 525 12.98 -2.06 -7.80
CA LEU A 525 12.50 -1.10 -6.81
C LEU A 525 11.91 0.16 -7.47
N ALA A 526 12.51 0.65 -8.55
CA ALA A 526 11.98 1.77 -9.33
C ALA A 526 10.66 1.40 -10.02
N PHE A 527 10.62 0.24 -10.66
CA PHE A 527 9.41 -0.27 -11.32
C PHE A 527 8.28 -0.45 -10.29
N TRP A 528 8.56 -1.10 -9.17
CA TRP A 528 7.58 -1.28 -8.09
C TRP A 528 7.09 0.06 -7.54
N THR A 529 7.99 1.02 -7.24
CA THR A 529 7.60 2.34 -6.73
C THR A 529 6.67 3.07 -7.70
N VAL A 530 7.03 3.12 -8.99
CA VAL A 530 6.27 3.86 -10.00
C VAL A 530 4.97 3.15 -10.37
N THR A 531 4.99 1.83 -10.49
CA THR A 531 3.75 1.05 -10.73
C THR A 531 2.80 1.18 -9.54
N SER A 532 3.28 1.16 -8.30
CA SER A 532 2.42 1.39 -7.13
C SER A 532 1.85 2.82 -7.14
N LEU A 533 2.66 3.84 -7.40
CA LEU A 533 2.17 5.21 -7.53
C LEU A 533 1.10 5.31 -8.61
N PHE A 534 1.34 4.73 -9.78
CA PHE A 534 0.39 4.75 -10.90
C PHE A 534 -0.90 3.98 -10.60
N ALA A 535 -0.77 2.70 -10.22
CA ALA A 535 -1.89 1.78 -10.08
C ALA A 535 -2.87 2.26 -9.00
N TYR A 536 -2.36 2.64 -7.82
CA TYR A 536 -3.22 3.15 -6.76
C TYR A 536 -3.83 4.51 -7.12
N SER A 537 -3.10 5.38 -7.84
CA SER A 537 -3.67 6.66 -8.27
C SER A 537 -4.71 6.55 -9.40
N TYR A 538 -4.65 5.45 -10.17
CA TYR A 538 -5.61 5.16 -11.25
C TYR A 538 -6.86 4.44 -10.73
N ALA A 539 -6.72 3.64 -9.67
CA ALA A 539 -7.87 2.97 -9.03
C ALA A 539 -8.96 3.99 -8.63
N GLY A 540 -10.22 3.62 -8.83
CA GLY A 540 -11.37 4.52 -8.62
C GLY A 540 -11.65 4.88 -7.16
N GLU A 541 -11.12 4.09 -6.22
CA GLU A 541 -11.21 4.36 -4.78
C GLU A 541 -9.86 4.87 -4.28
N LYS A 542 -9.77 6.19 -4.05
CA LYS A 542 -8.52 6.89 -3.72
C LYS A 542 -8.46 7.24 -2.24
N VAL A 543 -8.21 6.24 -1.41
CA VAL A 543 -8.12 6.37 0.05
C VAL A 543 -6.68 6.61 0.52
N PRO A 544 -6.42 7.55 1.45
CA PRO A 544 -5.06 7.95 1.82
C PRO A 544 -4.11 6.86 2.32
N TRP A 545 -4.61 5.78 2.93
CA TRP A 545 -3.77 4.69 3.44
C TRP A 545 -3.01 3.93 2.37
N LEU A 546 -3.50 3.89 1.13
CA LEU A 546 -2.80 3.24 0.02
C LEU A 546 -1.47 3.92 -0.34
N SER A 547 -1.25 5.15 0.13
CA SER A 547 0.03 5.87 -0.03
C SER A 547 1.22 5.09 0.51
N ILE A 548 1.05 4.27 1.55
CA ILE A 548 2.15 3.52 2.16
C ILE A 548 2.73 2.45 1.23
N HIS A 549 1.92 1.93 0.30
CA HIS A 549 2.36 0.95 -0.69
C HIS A 549 3.26 1.56 -1.76
N THR A 550 3.24 2.89 -1.91
CA THR A 550 4.22 3.64 -2.70
C THR A 550 5.39 4.10 -1.83
N ALA A 551 5.13 4.55 -0.60
CA ALA A 551 6.17 5.02 0.33
C ALA A 551 7.19 3.92 0.67
N GLY A 552 6.73 2.70 0.94
CA GLY A 552 7.59 1.55 1.27
C GLY A 552 8.69 1.28 0.23
N PRO A 553 8.37 0.93 -1.03
CA PRO A 553 9.38 0.70 -2.06
C PRO A 553 10.21 1.96 -2.37
N ALA A 554 9.63 3.16 -2.26
CA ALA A 554 10.37 4.41 -2.40
C ALA A 554 11.45 4.57 -1.31
N ILE A 555 11.16 4.20 -0.06
CA ILE A 555 12.13 4.19 1.05
C ILE A 555 13.26 3.20 0.77
N LEU A 556 12.96 1.99 0.28
CA LEU A 556 13.99 1.01 -0.11
C LEU A 556 14.88 1.55 -1.23
N LEU A 557 14.28 2.20 -2.24
CA LEU A 557 15.00 2.80 -3.37
C LEU A 557 15.88 3.99 -2.93
N ALA A 558 15.34 4.90 -2.13
CA ALA A 558 16.06 6.02 -1.53
C ALA A 558 17.27 5.53 -0.71
N SER A 559 17.06 4.47 0.06
CA SER A 559 18.08 3.86 0.91
C SER A 559 19.17 3.16 0.11
N LEU A 560 18.80 2.50 -1.00
CA LEU A 560 19.75 1.91 -1.93
C LEU A 560 20.68 2.98 -2.53
N TYR A 561 20.12 4.10 -2.98
CA TYR A 561 20.90 5.20 -3.55
C TYR A 561 21.79 5.87 -2.50
N THR A 562 21.23 6.19 -1.35
CA THR A 562 21.96 6.87 -0.27
C THR A 562 23.07 5.98 0.28
N GLY A 563 22.79 4.69 0.48
CA GLY A 563 23.80 3.71 0.90
C GLY A 563 24.98 3.63 -0.06
N ARG A 564 24.72 3.52 -1.37
CA ARG A 564 25.78 3.52 -2.39
C ARG A 564 26.56 4.83 -2.44
N TRP A 565 25.92 5.96 -2.18
CA TRP A 565 26.59 7.26 -2.12
C TRP A 565 27.53 7.35 -0.92
N LEU A 566 27.08 6.92 0.25
CA LEU A 566 27.88 6.87 1.49
C LEU A 566 29.04 5.86 1.39
N ASP A 567 28.82 4.71 0.74
CA ASP A 567 29.87 3.69 0.58
C ASP A 567 31.00 4.14 -0.37
N LYS A 568 30.68 4.95 -1.39
CA LYS A 568 31.66 5.42 -2.40
C LYS A 568 32.45 6.65 -1.98
N ARG A 569 31.96 7.43 -1.02
CA ARG A 569 32.54 8.73 -0.65
C ARG A 569 32.81 8.78 0.84
N ARG A 570 34.09 8.89 1.19
CA ARG A 570 34.47 9.35 2.52
C ARG A 570 34.19 10.86 2.57
N LEU A 571 33.09 11.23 3.21
CA LEU A 571 32.77 12.63 3.47
C LEU A 571 33.69 13.09 4.61
N GLU A 572 34.48 14.13 4.38
CA GLU A 572 35.41 14.68 5.37
C GLU A 572 35.27 16.20 5.46
N GLY A 573 35.65 16.75 6.62
CA GLY A 573 35.65 18.19 6.89
C GLY A 573 34.28 18.86 6.71
N SER A 574 34.28 20.02 6.05
CA SER A 574 33.08 20.86 5.85
C SER A 574 31.96 20.18 5.06
N LYS A 575 32.29 19.27 4.13
CA LYS A 575 31.29 18.53 3.33
C LYS A 575 30.49 17.54 4.18
N LEU A 576 31.16 16.90 5.14
CA LEU A 576 30.47 16.03 6.10
C LEU A 576 29.57 16.86 7.02
N ALA A 577 30.08 17.96 7.57
CA ALA A 577 29.30 18.85 8.43
C ALA A 577 28.03 19.35 7.70
N PHE A 578 28.16 19.82 6.46
CA PHE A 578 27.03 20.26 5.65
C PHE A 578 26.01 19.13 5.39
N ALA A 579 26.48 17.94 5.03
CA ALA A 579 25.59 16.79 4.82
C ALA A 579 24.86 16.38 6.11
N LEU A 580 25.52 16.44 7.27
CA LEU A 580 24.91 16.17 8.57
C LEU A 580 23.87 17.23 8.95
N VAL A 581 24.11 18.51 8.66
CA VAL A 581 23.13 19.58 8.87
C VAL A 581 21.88 19.32 8.03
N ILE A 582 22.03 19.05 6.73
CA ILE A 582 20.89 18.73 5.85
C ILE A 582 20.15 17.49 6.35
N ALA A 583 20.86 16.42 6.70
CA ALA A 583 20.24 15.19 7.20
C ALA A 583 19.50 15.44 8.53
N SER A 584 20.04 16.28 9.41
CA SER A 584 19.41 16.63 10.69
C SER A 584 18.15 17.47 10.46
N LEU A 585 18.18 18.46 9.57
CA LEU A 585 17.00 19.24 9.20
C LEU A 585 15.91 18.37 8.57
N ALA A 586 16.29 17.45 7.68
CA ALA A 586 15.36 16.49 7.07
C ALA A 586 14.76 15.54 8.12
N LEU A 587 15.56 15.05 9.07
CA LEU A 587 15.07 14.21 10.16
C LEU A 587 14.14 14.97 11.11
N LEU A 588 14.48 16.22 11.47
CA LEU A 588 13.63 17.09 12.29
C LEU A 588 12.30 17.37 11.60
N TRP A 589 12.32 17.69 10.30
CA TRP A 589 11.11 17.82 9.49
C TRP A 589 10.26 16.55 9.54
N GLN A 590 10.91 15.40 9.39
CA GLN A 590 10.23 14.11 9.34
C GLN A 590 9.59 13.73 10.68
N VAL A 591 10.33 13.89 11.78
CA VAL A 591 9.84 13.66 13.14
C VAL A 591 8.73 14.63 13.51
N ARG A 592 8.83 15.91 13.12
CA ARG A 592 7.75 16.89 13.30
C ARG A 592 6.48 16.44 12.57
N SER A 593 6.57 16.08 11.29
CA SER A 593 5.41 15.62 10.52
C SER A 593 4.81 14.32 11.09
N LEU A 594 5.64 13.40 11.58
CA LEU A 594 5.20 12.20 12.29
C LEU A 594 4.44 12.57 13.56
N ALA A 595 4.98 13.50 14.37
CA ALA A 595 4.36 13.86 15.63
C ALA A 595 3.01 14.56 15.44
N LEU A 596 2.93 15.45 14.46
CA LEU A 596 1.67 16.10 14.07
C LEU A 596 0.63 15.05 13.66
N ALA A 597 0.98 14.13 12.76
CA ALA A 597 0.06 13.11 12.28
C ALA A 597 -0.37 12.09 13.34
N ALA A 598 0.56 11.58 14.15
CA ALA A 598 0.31 10.43 15.02
C ALA A 598 -0.23 10.79 16.41
N TRP A 599 0.10 11.98 16.95
CA TRP A 599 -0.21 12.35 18.34
C TRP A 599 -0.92 13.70 18.47
N VAL A 600 -0.59 14.72 17.68
CA VAL A 600 -1.21 16.05 17.83
C VAL A 600 -2.56 16.11 17.10
N HIS A 601 -2.61 15.63 15.86
CA HIS A 601 -3.77 15.66 14.96
C HIS A 601 -4.22 14.25 14.53
N PRO A 602 -4.34 13.26 15.44
CA PRO A 602 -4.60 11.88 15.05
C PRO A 602 -5.97 11.71 14.38
N ALA A 603 -6.96 12.56 14.66
CA ALA A 603 -8.29 12.52 14.08
C ALA A 603 -8.70 13.83 13.36
N SER A 604 -7.81 14.82 13.30
CA SER A 604 -8.15 16.14 12.74
C SER A 604 -8.06 16.14 11.22
N PRO A 605 -9.06 16.70 10.50
CA PRO A 605 -9.07 16.76 9.04
C PRO A 605 -7.95 17.65 8.46
N ALA A 606 -7.23 18.41 9.30
CA ALA A 606 -6.06 19.18 8.89
C ALA A 606 -4.93 18.30 8.32
N GLU A 607 -4.86 17.03 8.73
CA GLU A 607 -3.92 16.07 8.15
C GLU A 607 -4.58 15.34 6.98
N ARG A 608 -4.02 15.44 5.78
CA ARG A 608 -4.57 14.78 4.58
C ARG A 608 -4.54 13.24 4.59
N ILE A 609 -3.83 12.65 5.54
CA ILE A 609 -3.87 11.19 5.78
C ILE A 609 -5.02 10.78 6.71
N VAL A 610 -5.66 11.74 7.38
CA VAL A 610 -6.91 11.52 8.11
C VAL A 610 -8.04 11.57 7.09
N TYR A 611 -8.79 10.49 6.98
CA TYR A 611 -9.92 10.37 6.06
C TYR A 611 -11.16 9.96 6.84
N ASN A 612 -12.24 10.74 6.71
CA ASN A 612 -13.56 10.48 7.28
C ASN A 612 -13.54 9.90 8.70
N HIS A 613 -12.63 10.42 9.53
CA HIS A 613 -12.30 9.80 10.80
C HIS A 613 -13.33 10.21 11.85
N THR A 614 -13.64 9.30 12.78
CA THR A 614 -14.59 9.64 13.85
C THR A 614 -14.01 10.70 14.76
N THR A 615 -14.84 11.68 15.09
CA THR A 615 -14.38 12.79 15.90
C THR A 615 -14.33 12.44 17.40
N PRO A 616 -13.54 13.17 18.22
CA PRO A 616 -13.54 13.03 19.67
C PRO A 616 -14.91 13.17 20.37
N ASP A 617 -15.91 13.77 19.74
CA ASP A 617 -17.25 13.99 20.32
C ASP A 617 -17.97 12.68 20.53
N VAL A 618 -17.72 11.67 19.68
CA VAL A 618 -18.28 10.33 19.87
C VAL A 618 -17.71 9.68 21.13
N VAL A 619 -16.40 9.83 21.38
CA VAL A 619 -15.78 9.32 22.61
C VAL A 619 -16.30 10.08 23.84
N PHE A 620 -16.51 11.39 23.70
CA PHE A 620 -17.14 12.18 24.75
C PHE A 620 -18.58 11.70 25.03
N ALA A 621 -19.39 11.47 24.00
CA ALA A 621 -20.75 10.95 24.12
C ALA A 621 -20.78 9.57 24.78
N VAL A 622 -19.84 8.67 24.44
CA VAL A 622 -19.68 7.37 25.10
C VAL A 622 -19.39 7.55 26.59
N LYS A 623 -18.48 8.46 26.96
CA LYS A 623 -18.20 8.76 28.36
C LYS A 623 -19.43 9.29 29.10
N ARG A 624 -20.26 10.13 28.45
CA ARG A 624 -21.54 10.58 29.02
C ARG A 624 -22.52 9.43 29.23
N ILE A 625 -22.58 8.47 28.30
CA ILE A 625 -23.40 7.25 28.44
C ILE A 625 -22.94 6.43 29.65
N GLU A 626 -21.63 6.25 29.83
CA GLU A 626 -21.07 5.52 30.96
C GLU A 626 -21.40 6.19 32.30
N GLU A 627 -21.30 7.52 32.38
CA GLU A 627 -21.69 8.31 33.56
C GLU A 627 -23.20 8.16 33.84
N LEU A 628 -24.06 8.33 32.83
CA LEU A 628 -25.51 8.16 32.97
C LEU A 628 -25.88 6.73 33.40
N ALA A 629 -25.22 5.71 32.85
CA ALA A 629 -25.44 4.31 33.20
C ALA A 629 -25.04 4.01 34.65
N HIS A 630 -23.95 4.62 35.14
CA HIS A 630 -23.51 4.50 36.52
C HIS A 630 -24.47 5.19 37.49
N ASP A 631 -24.77 6.47 37.23
CA ASP A 631 -25.54 7.31 38.15
C ASP A 631 -27.00 6.85 38.27
N SER A 632 -27.57 6.31 37.19
CA SER A 632 -28.92 5.74 37.17
C SER A 632 -29.01 4.30 37.70
N GLN A 633 -27.89 3.68 38.05
CA GLN A 633 -27.79 2.27 38.45
C GLN A 633 -28.23 1.24 37.40
N TYR A 634 -28.55 1.66 36.17
CA TYR A 634 -28.86 0.73 35.08
C TYR A 634 -27.64 -0.07 34.61
N GLY A 635 -26.44 0.48 34.73
CA GLY A 635 -25.22 -0.13 34.20
C GLY A 635 -25.35 -0.50 32.72
N ALA A 636 -24.92 -1.70 32.34
CA ALA A 636 -24.99 -2.19 30.97
C ALA A 636 -26.41 -2.36 30.40
N ALA A 637 -27.44 -2.31 31.25
CA ALA A 637 -28.84 -2.45 30.86
C ALA A 637 -29.52 -1.12 30.55
N LEU A 638 -28.80 0.02 30.57
CA LEU A 638 -29.33 1.34 30.25
C LEU A 638 -30.06 1.31 28.89
N PRO A 639 -31.38 1.58 28.86
CA PRO A 639 -32.12 1.61 27.61
C PRO A 639 -31.73 2.83 26.77
N MET A 640 -31.31 2.61 25.53
CA MET A 640 -30.97 3.68 24.59
C MET A 640 -31.64 3.45 23.23
N TYR A 641 -31.94 4.51 22.50
CA TYR A 641 -32.34 4.43 21.09
C TYR A 641 -31.21 5.00 20.23
N VAL A 642 -30.38 4.16 19.60
CA VAL A 642 -29.31 4.61 18.72
C VAL A 642 -29.64 4.24 17.28
N LYS A 643 -29.75 5.23 16.40
CA LYS A 643 -29.97 5.03 14.96
C LYS A 643 -29.37 6.16 14.14
N GLY A 644 -28.53 5.84 13.16
CA GLY A 644 -27.90 6.83 12.28
C GLY A 644 -26.41 6.60 12.04
N GLU A 645 -25.72 7.62 11.55
CA GLU A 645 -24.33 7.52 11.06
C GLU A 645 -23.30 7.10 12.13
N MET A 646 -23.57 7.42 13.39
CA MET A 646 -22.73 7.11 14.56
C MET A 646 -22.84 5.67 15.05
N GLU A 647 -23.78 4.87 14.54
CA GLU A 647 -23.84 3.43 14.84
C GLU A 647 -22.47 2.78 14.68
N TRP A 648 -21.76 3.15 13.61
CA TRP A 648 -20.33 2.87 13.46
C TRP A 648 -19.55 4.17 13.73
N PRO A 649 -18.87 4.29 14.89
CA PRO A 649 -18.26 3.19 15.64
C PRO A 649 -18.93 2.77 16.97
N LEU A 650 -20.12 3.24 17.31
CA LEU A 650 -20.79 2.89 18.58
C LEU A 650 -21.01 1.39 18.80
N TYR A 651 -21.16 0.55 17.78
CA TYR A 651 -21.18 -0.91 17.91
C TYR A 651 -20.00 -1.44 18.73
N TRP A 652 -18.80 -0.88 18.55
CA TRP A 652 -17.64 -1.25 19.34
C TRP A 652 -17.73 -0.71 20.77
N TYR A 653 -18.00 0.58 20.94
CA TYR A 653 -18.03 1.20 22.28
C TYR A 653 -19.14 0.65 23.16
N LEU A 654 -20.30 0.36 22.57
CA LEU A 654 -21.49 -0.15 23.25
C LEU A 654 -21.56 -1.67 23.25
N ARG A 655 -20.52 -2.40 22.80
CA ARG A 655 -20.47 -3.88 22.71
C ARG A 655 -20.79 -4.63 24.01
N ARG A 656 -20.71 -3.93 25.16
CA ARG A 656 -21.00 -4.48 26.49
C ARG A 656 -22.40 -4.13 27.01
N TYR A 657 -23.12 -3.23 26.34
CA TYR A 657 -24.49 -2.85 26.67
C TYR A 657 -25.48 -3.80 26.01
N THR A 658 -26.56 -4.11 26.71
CA THR A 658 -27.55 -5.11 26.25
C THR A 658 -28.81 -4.51 25.63
N ASN A 659 -29.04 -3.19 25.78
CA ASN A 659 -30.29 -2.54 25.39
C ASN A 659 -30.08 -1.17 24.72
N TRP A 660 -29.14 -1.06 23.78
CA TRP A 660 -28.74 0.23 23.20
C TRP A 660 -29.32 0.53 21.80
N GLY A 661 -29.78 -0.50 21.08
CA GLY A 661 -30.35 -0.35 19.73
C GLY A 661 -31.88 -0.50 19.72
N PRO A 662 -32.58 0.15 18.77
CA PRO A 662 -34.01 -0.07 18.57
C PRO A 662 -34.29 -1.45 17.99
N ASN A 663 -35.43 -2.05 18.35
CA ASN A 663 -35.97 -3.19 17.60
C ASN A 663 -36.53 -2.71 16.26
N VAL A 664 -36.73 -3.65 15.31
CA VAL A 664 -37.28 -3.34 13.98
C VAL A 664 -38.64 -2.62 14.04
N GLN A 665 -39.42 -2.86 15.10
CA GLN A 665 -40.73 -2.25 15.31
C GLN A 665 -40.70 -0.93 16.10
N ASP A 666 -39.54 -0.52 16.64
CA ASP A 666 -39.47 0.66 17.52
C ASP A 666 -39.40 1.96 16.70
N GLU A 667 -40.47 2.77 16.77
CA GLU A 667 -40.49 4.09 16.16
C GLU A 667 -39.88 5.16 17.08
N LEU A 668 -39.13 6.09 16.47
CA LEU A 668 -38.49 7.19 17.19
C LEU A 668 -39.50 8.13 17.85
N ALA A 669 -40.67 8.35 17.23
CA ALA A 669 -41.71 9.22 17.76
C ALA A 669 -42.31 8.72 19.08
N GLU A 670 -42.32 7.39 19.28
CA GLU A 670 -42.93 6.75 20.44
C GLU A 670 -41.92 6.44 21.56
N THR A 671 -40.63 6.78 21.36
CA THR A 671 -39.58 6.38 22.28
C THR A 671 -39.62 7.17 23.60
N SER A 672 -39.68 6.43 24.70
CA SER A 672 -39.53 6.96 26.07
C SER A 672 -38.19 6.57 26.71
N ARG A 673 -37.25 6.03 25.90
CA ARG A 673 -35.96 5.55 26.40
C ARG A 673 -35.15 6.71 27.01
N PRO A 674 -34.44 6.49 28.14
CA PRO A 674 -33.63 7.51 28.80
C PRO A 674 -32.67 8.29 27.90
N VAL A 675 -32.05 7.60 26.93
CA VAL A 675 -31.04 8.17 26.04
C VAL A 675 -31.41 7.87 24.59
N VAL A 676 -31.31 8.88 23.72
CA VAL A 676 -31.60 8.76 22.29
C VAL A 676 -30.45 9.41 21.50
N LEU A 677 -29.89 8.69 20.55
CA LEU A 677 -28.87 9.18 19.62
C LEU A 677 -29.40 9.02 18.20
N VAL A 678 -29.61 10.14 17.51
CA VAL A 678 -30.11 10.19 16.13
C VAL A 678 -29.34 11.20 15.28
N ASN A 679 -29.38 11.07 13.95
CA ASN A 679 -28.78 12.08 13.06
C ASN A 679 -29.34 13.46 13.39
N TRP A 680 -28.49 14.49 13.38
CA TRP A 680 -28.91 15.85 13.79
C TRP A 680 -30.08 16.38 12.97
N GLU A 681 -30.05 16.12 11.66
CA GLU A 681 -31.09 16.54 10.72
C GLU A 681 -32.47 15.95 11.07
N SER A 682 -32.51 14.73 11.61
CA SER A 682 -33.76 14.07 11.98
C SER A 682 -34.44 14.73 13.19
N VAL A 683 -33.73 15.50 14.02
CA VAL A 683 -34.34 16.12 15.23
C VAL A 683 -35.50 17.04 14.86
N ALA A 684 -35.40 17.77 13.74
CA ALA A 684 -36.42 18.71 13.30
C ALA A 684 -37.76 18.02 12.96
N ASP A 685 -37.70 16.74 12.56
CA ASP A 685 -38.87 15.95 12.17
C ASP A 685 -39.65 15.39 13.37
N TYR A 686 -39.09 15.45 14.59
CA TYR A 686 -39.69 14.89 15.81
C TYR A 686 -39.82 15.94 16.93
N PRO A 687 -40.90 16.73 16.96
CA PRO A 687 -41.16 17.73 18.00
C PRO A 687 -41.14 17.17 19.43
N GLU A 688 -41.50 15.89 19.59
CA GLU A 688 -41.48 15.15 20.86
C GLU A 688 -40.08 15.10 21.48
N LEU A 689 -39.02 14.99 20.66
CA LEU A 689 -37.64 15.01 21.15
C LEU A 689 -37.30 16.37 21.74
N ILE A 690 -37.66 17.46 21.07
CA ILE A 690 -37.42 18.83 21.51
C ILE A 690 -38.19 19.12 22.81
N ALA A 691 -39.43 18.63 22.91
CA ALA A 691 -40.27 18.79 24.08
C ALA A 691 -39.74 18.02 25.29
N ASN A 692 -39.39 16.74 25.12
CA ASN A 692 -39.17 15.81 26.23
C ASN A 692 -37.69 15.57 26.57
N TYR A 693 -36.75 15.92 25.69
CA TYR A 693 -35.32 15.65 25.86
C TYR A 693 -34.49 16.93 25.92
N GLU A 694 -33.40 16.87 26.67
CA GLU A 694 -32.30 17.81 26.59
C GLU A 694 -31.34 17.34 25.50
N ILE A 695 -31.07 18.21 24.52
CA ILE A 695 -30.41 17.84 23.27
C ILE A 695 -29.04 18.51 23.19
N MET A 696 -28.01 17.72 22.98
CA MET A 696 -26.66 18.17 22.63
C MET A 696 -26.36 17.83 21.17
N ARG A 697 -25.72 18.75 20.47
CA ARG A 697 -25.26 18.55 19.08
C ARG A 697 -23.79 18.16 19.07
N PHE A 698 -23.47 17.06 18.42
CA PHE A 698 -22.12 16.52 18.32
C PHE A 698 -21.77 16.16 16.88
N LYS A 699 -20.47 16.08 16.58
CA LYS A 699 -19.99 15.64 15.28
C LYS A 699 -19.64 14.15 15.28
N VAL A 700 -20.09 13.41 14.27
CA VAL A 700 -19.67 12.02 14.04
C VAL A 700 -18.37 11.98 13.28
N ARG A 701 -18.30 12.67 12.13
CA ARG A 701 -17.17 12.67 11.20
C ARG A 701 -16.91 14.08 10.69
N GLU A 702 -15.65 14.37 10.42
CA GLU A 702 -15.20 15.63 9.83
C GLU A 702 -14.24 15.32 8.66
N TRP A 703 -14.32 16.13 7.61
CA TRP A 703 -13.35 16.09 6.51
C TRP A 703 -13.06 17.50 6.00
N TRP A 704 -11.89 17.65 5.40
CA TRP A 704 -11.49 18.89 4.74
C TRP A 704 -11.11 18.59 3.30
N GLU A 705 -11.84 19.19 2.38
CA GLU A 705 -11.47 19.22 0.97
C GLU A 705 -10.80 20.57 0.68
N PRO A 706 -9.47 20.59 0.42
CA PRO A 706 -8.77 21.84 0.17
C PRO A 706 -9.27 22.46 -1.14
N PRO A 707 -9.72 23.74 -1.11
CA PRO A 707 -9.96 24.48 -2.33
C PRO A 707 -8.72 24.49 -3.21
N LEU A 708 -8.89 24.36 -4.53
CA LEU A 708 -7.78 24.38 -5.47
C LEU A 708 -6.97 25.67 -5.34
N LEU A 709 -5.64 25.54 -5.26
CA LEU A 709 -4.74 26.68 -5.31
C LEU A 709 -4.83 27.34 -6.69
N ASP A 710 -4.79 28.67 -6.72
CA ASP A 710 -4.68 29.40 -7.98
C ASP A 710 -3.23 29.31 -8.49
N PHE A 711 -2.97 28.32 -9.35
CA PHE A 711 -1.66 28.12 -9.97
C PHE A 711 -1.21 29.31 -10.84
N THR A 712 -2.15 30.08 -11.39
CA THR A 712 -1.84 31.28 -12.18
C THR A 712 -1.27 32.35 -11.25
N ALA A 713 -1.96 32.62 -10.13
CA ALA A 713 -1.47 33.54 -9.11
C ALA A 713 -0.15 33.04 -8.47
N LEU A 714 -0.01 31.75 -8.16
CA LEU A 714 1.25 31.19 -7.64
C LEU A 714 2.42 31.43 -8.58
N SER A 715 2.20 31.28 -9.89
CA SER A 715 3.24 31.48 -10.90
C SER A 715 3.75 32.93 -10.98
N ASP A 716 2.94 33.90 -10.53
CA ASP A 716 3.27 35.32 -10.59
C ASP A 716 4.32 35.78 -9.56
N ILE A 717 4.84 34.86 -8.73
CA ILE A 717 5.85 35.12 -7.68
C ILE A 717 7.15 35.72 -8.19
N TRP A 718 7.51 35.48 -9.46
CA TRP A 718 8.71 36.06 -10.08
C TRP A 718 8.65 37.60 -10.10
N ARG A 719 7.46 38.21 -10.02
CA ARG A 719 7.29 39.67 -9.88
C ARG A 719 7.92 40.22 -8.61
N LEU A 720 8.31 39.40 -7.64
CA LEU A 720 9.13 39.82 -6.51
C LEU A 720 10.45 40.47 -6.96
N PHE A 721 10.96 40.06 -8.13
CA PHE A 721 12.22 40.51 -8.71
C PHE A 721 12.06 41.68 -9.70
N THR A 722 10.85 42.20 -9.92
CA THR A 722 10.67 43.41 -10.76
C THR A 722 11.01 44.69 -9.98
N PRO A 723 11.37 45.78 -10.67
CA PRO A 723 11.63 47.07 -10.02
C PRO A 723 10.46 47.51 -9.10
N ILE A 724 10.77 48.25 -8.04
CA ILE A 724 9.78 48.64 -7.02
C ILE A 724 8.71 49.54 -7.64
N GLU A 725 9.12 50.43 -8.54
CA GLU A 725 8.28 51.35 -9.31
C GLU A 725 7.28 50.58 -10.17
N SER A 726 7.68 49.41 -10.68
CA SER A 726 6.79 48.54 -11.44
C SER A 726 5.72 47.89 -10.57
N ARG A 727 5.84 47.89 -9.24
CA ARG A 727 4.92 47.24 -8.29
C ARG A 727 4.05 48.20 -7.49
N GLN A 728 4.42 49.47 -7.38
CA GLN A 728 3.65 50.47 -6.63
C GLN A 728 2.38 50.85 -7.40
N ASP A 729 1.22 50.56 -6.84
CA ASP A 729 -0.12 50.87 -7.39
C ASP A 729 -0.40 50.38 -8.81
N THR A 730 0.36 49.38 -9.28
CA THR A 730 0.22 48.79 -10.61
C THR A 730 -0.46 47.41 -10.59
N GLU A 731 -0.81 46.91 -11.78
CA GLU A 731 -1.25 45.53 -11.98
C GLU A 731 -0.21 44.49 -11.53
N ASN A 732 1.08 44.78 -11.73
CA ASN A 732 2.16 43.90 -11.26
C ASN A 732 2.20 43.81 -9.73
N GLY A 733 1.93 44.92 -9.03
CA GLY A 733 1.77 44.94 -7.58
C GLY A 733 0.61 44.08 -7.11
N ARG A 734 -0.56 44.25 -7.74
CA ARG A 734 -1.77 43.47 -7.43
C ARG A 734 -1.58 41.97 -7.66
N ARG A 735 -0.99 41.57 -8.80
CA ARG A 735 -0.68 40.16 -9.10
C ARG A 735 0.35 39.56 -8.14
N LEU A 736 1.36 40.33 -7.75
CA LEU A 736 2.32 39.88 -6.73
C LEU A 736 1.63 39.67 -5.37
N GLN A 737 0.74 40.58 -4.95
CA GLN A 737 -0.02 40.42 -3.71
C GLN A 737 -0.91 39.18 -3.73
N ALA A 738 -1.60 38.91 -4.84
CA ALA A 738 -2.36 37.68 -5.03
C ALA A 738 -1.47 36.43 -4.93
N SER A 739 -0.29 36.46 -5.59
CA SER A 739 0.71 35.39 -5.49
C SER A 739 1.15 35.15 -4.05
N LEU A 740 1.50 36.21 -3.32
CA LEU A 740 1.93 36.10 -1.92
C LEU A 740 0.81 35.58 -1.01
N ALA A 741 -0.46 35.89 -1.29
CA ALA A 741 -1.59 35.35 -0.57
C ALA A 741 -1.74 33.83 -0.80
N GLU A 742 -1.65 33.35 -2.04
CA GLU A 742 -1.70 31.92 -2.37
C GLU A 742 -0.50 31.16 -1.78
N TRP A 743 0.71 31.70 -1.88
CA TRP A 743 1.90 31.12 -1.25
C TRP A 743 1.78 31.09 0.27
N ARG A 744 1.14 32.09 0.89
CA ARG A 744 0.88 32.13 2.33
C ARG A 744 -0.08 31.03 2.76
N LYS A 745 -1.14 30.75 1.98
CA LYS A 745 -2.05 29.60 2.24
C LYS A 745 -1.26 28.29 2.26
N LEU A 746 -0.50 28.02 1.20
CA LEU A 746 0.30 26.82 1.06
C LEU A 746 1.35 26.68 2.18
N TRP A 747 2.05 27.77 2.51
CA TRP A 747 3.06 27.77 3.57
C TRP A 747 2.44 27.53 4.95
N ARG A 748 1.33 28.20 5.27
CA ARG A 748 0.62 28.02 6.55
C ARG A 748 0.15 26.58 6.73
N TYR A 749 -0.31 25.95 5.65
CA TYR A 749 -0.68 24.54 5.68
C TYR A 749 0.53 23.60 5.89
N ILE A 750 1.60 23.79 5.11
CA ILE A 750 2.81 22.96 5.20
C ILE A 750 3.51 23.11 6.57
N ALA A 751 3.57 24.34 7.10
CA ALA A 751 4.28 24.70 8.33
C ALA A 751 3.44 24.64 9.61
N TYR A 752 2.11 24.75 9.54
CA TYR A 752 1.24 24.80 10.72
C TYR A 752 -0.02 23.95 10.63
N ARG A 753 -0.26 23.26 9.49
CA ARG A 753 -1.50 22.50 9.23
C ARG A 753 -2.76 23.36 9.33
N GLU A 754 -2.61 24.65 9.06
CA GLU A 754 -3.73 25.57 8.98
C GLU A 754 -4.50 25.32 7.68
N ILE A 755 -5.75 24.90 7.80
CA ILE A 755 -6.65 24.70 6.67
C ILE A 755 -7.18 26.05 6.16
N TRP A 756 -7.65 26.07 4.92
CA TRP A 756 -8.39 27.21 4.37
C TRP A 756 -9.69 26.73 3.75
N LEU A 757 -10.70 27.59 3.79
CA LEU A 757 -12.04 27.30 3.31
C LEU A 757 -12.27 27.94 1.93
N ASP A 758 -13.14 27.32 1.15
CA ASP A 758 -13.66 27.93 -0.06
C ASP A 758 -14.59 29.08 0.35
N PRO A 759 -14.28 30.34 0.02
CA PRO A 759 -15.14 31.47 0.35
C PRO A 759 -16.52 31.38 -0.34
N THR A 760 -16.64 30.65 -1.44
CA THR A 760 -17.90 30.49 -2.18
C THR A 760 -18.74 29.31 -1.69
N SER A 761 -18.13 28.31 -1.06
CA SER A 761 -18.83 27.14 -0.52
C SER A 761 -18.16 26.60 0.76
N PRO A 762 -18.23 27.34 1.88
CA PRO A 762 -17.53 26.96 3.12
C PRO A 762 -17.98 25.60 3.68
N GLY A 763 -19.27 25.29 3.58
CA GLY A 763 -19.86 24.05 4.08
C GLY A 763 -19.39 22.80 3.33
N TYR A 764 -19.02 22.93 2.05
CA TYR A 764 -18.44 21.83 1.28
C TYR A 764 -16.96 21.63 1.61
N SER A 765 -16.21 22.72 1.77
CA SER A 765 -14.77 22.67 2.06
C SER A 765 -14.45 22.07 3.43
N ASN A 766 -15.32 22.26 4.43
CA ASN A 766 -15.18 21.68 5.78
C ASN A 766 -16.49 21.04 6.24
N GLY A 767 -16.87 19.98 5.54
CA GLY A 767 -18.08 19.22 5.84
C GLY A 767 -17.94 18.35 7.09
N ALA A 768 -19.05 18.16 7.79
CA ALA A 768 -19.13 17.28 8.93
C ALA A 768 -20.49 16.59 9.00
N ASN A 769 -20.50 15.32 9.42
CA ASN A 769 -21.73 14.63 9.79
C ASN A 769 -21.97 14.84 11.28
N GLU A 770 -23.21 15.07 11.67
CA GLU A 770 -23.58 15.42 13.04
C GLU A 770 -24.70 14.54 13.58
N PHE A 771 -24.70 14.38 14.90
CA PHE A 771 -25.72 13.64 15.63
C PHE A 771 -26.20 14.42 16.84
N ALA A 772 -27.45 14.17 17.20
CA ALA A 772 -28.06 14.63 18.41
C ALA A 772 -27.88 13.58 19.50
N PHE A 773 -27.42 14.03 20.67
CA PHE A 773 -27.40 13.24 21.90
C PHE A 773 -28.50 13.79 22.81
N CYS A 774 -29.56 13.04 22.94
CA CYS A 774 -30.78 13.44 23.63
C CYS A 774 -30.88 12.67 24.95
N VAL A 775 -31.04 13.37 26.07
CA VAL A 775 -31.30 12.76 27.39
C VAL A 775 -32.69 13.16 27.86
N ASN A 776 -33.51 12.18 28.25
CA ASN A 776 -34.88 12.45 28.65
C ASN A 776 -34.92 13.35 29.90
N LYS A 777 -35.67 14.46 29.85
CA LYS A 777 -35.72 15.45 30.95
C LYS A 777 -36.24 14.85 32.27
N LYS A 778 -37.20 13.91 32.21
CA LYS A 778 -37.74 13.23 33.39
C LYS A 778 -36.77 12.22 33.98
N PHE A 779 -36.00 11.55 33.12
CA PHE A 779 -34.93 10.66 33.57
C PHE A 779 -33.81 11.47 34.23
N LEU A 780 -33.39 12.54 33.58
CA LEU A 780 -32.32 13.40 34.06
C LEU A 780 -32.67 14.06 35.41
N SER A 781 -33.93 14.44 35.65
CA SER A 781 -34.41 14.96 36.95
C SER A 781 -34.33 13.98 38.12
N GLN A 782 -34.16 12.68 37.84
CA GLN A 782 -34.03 11.64 38.86
C GLN A 782 -32.58 11.35 39.27
N ILE A 783 -31.61 11.90 38.54
CA ILE A 783 -30.16 11.68 38.74
C ILE A 783 -29.51 12.99 39.26
N ARG A 784 -28.54 12.87 40.16
CA ARG A 784 -28.05 13.95 41.06
C ARG A 784 -27.33 15.11 40.33
N ASP A 785 -27.42 16.32 40.90
CA ASP A 785 -26.76 17.60 40.57
C ASP A 785 -26.47 17.90 39.08
N TYR A 786 -27.45 18.59 38.47
CA TYR A 786 -27.62 19.05 37.08
C TYR A 786 -26.52 19.96 36.46
N LEU A 787 -25.28 19.93 36.94
CA LEU A 787 -24.30 20.97 36.64
C LEU A 787 -23.28 20.65 35.54
N TRP A 788 -23.35 19.50 34.86
CA TRP A 788 -22.34 19.08 33.89
C TRP A 788 -22.74 19.21 32.41
N LEU A 789 -23.99 19.55 32.10
CA LEU A 789 -24.49 19.64 30.71
C LEU A 789 -24.23 21.00 30.03
N THR A 790 -23.71 22.01 30.73
CA THR A 790 -23.72 23.40 30.26
C THR A 790 -22.37 23.99 29.82
N VAL A 791 -21.27 23.23 29.75
CA VAL A 791 -20.00 23.78 29.23
C VAL A 791 -19.27 22.79 28.34
N GLN A 792 -19.52 22.89 27.02
CA GLN A 792 -18.58 22.41 26.02
C GLN A 792 -17.48 23.47 25.85
N PRO A 793 -16.20 23.19 26.12
CA PRO A 793 -15.14 24.01 25.55
C PRO A 793 -15.24 23.90 24.03
N MET A 794 -15.33 25.05 23.34
CA MET A 794 -15.26 25.12 21.88
C MET A 794 -14.03 24.34 21.40
N ARG A 795 -14.21 23.36 20.51
CA ARG A 795 -13.10 22.61 19.92
C ARG A 795 -12.10 23.56 19.28
N ARG A 796 -10.85 23.46 19.69
CA ARG A 796 -9.72 24.28 19.19
C ARG A 796 -9.06 23.66 17.96
N ASP A 797 -9.53 22.49 17.55
CA ASP A 797 -8.85 21.52 16.68
C ASP A 797 -8.88 21.93 15.20
N VAL A 798 -9.65 22.97 14.88
CA VAL A 798 -9.70 23.60 13.57
C VAL A 798 -9.57 25.10 13.77
N PRO A 799 -8.49 25.73 13.29
CA PRO A 799 -8.48 27.18 13.09
C PRO A 799 -9.55 27.46 12.03
N VAL A 800 -10.75 27.83 12.47
CA VAL A 800 -11.69 28.50 11.59
C VAL A 800 -11.07 29.88 11.39
N SER A 801 -10.65 30.20 10.17
CA SER A 801 -10.19 31.56 9.87
C SER A 801 -11.28 32.52 10.33
N GLN A 802 -10.98 33.35 11.34
CA GLN A 802 -11.84 34.46 11.73
C GLN A 802 -12.04 35.43 10.57
#